data_AF-A0A4Y7KMS6-F1
#
_entry.id   AF-A0A4Y7KMS6-F1
#
_cell.length_a   1.000
_cell.length_b   1.000
_cell.length_c   1.000
_cell.angle_alpha   90.00
_cell.angle_beta   90.00
_cell.angle_gamma   90.00
#
_symmetry.space_group_name_H-M   'P 1'
#
loop_
_entity.id
_entity.type
_entity.pdbx_description
1 polymer ?
#
loop_
_entity_poly.entity_id
_entity_poly.type
_entity_poly.pdbx_seq_one_letter_code
_entity_poly.pdbx_strand_id
1 'polypeptide(L)'
;MMDEHQNEKLLECASKYPIPKGVKISYGTAGFRADASILSSTVFRVGILAALRSLTTKSVIGLMITASHNQISDNGVKIADPSGGMLTQEWEPFADLLANAPDPQNLVKLISEFAKKENISFGGVYSAEVLLGRDTRPGGESLLEAARHGINSVVGTVATDMGILTTPQLHWMVRYRNKGKSSLESDYFTQLSNAFRCLMDYIPTEMTTCEMDELIVDGANGVGGEKLEVVKKTLSSLVIQIRNSGREGEGVLNQGVGADFVQKEKIVPSGFGQIDVGKRCASLDGDADRFVYFHVLPGSNNKIELVDGDKILSLFALFIKQQLAILNKEDGHQVHLGIVQTAYANGASTDYLKKLGLEVALTPTGVKYLHEKACEYDIGIYFEANGHGTILFSASFLSWLENRNKELASSSEGLEQQLSVKRLLAVSELINQAVGDALSGVLLVEVILRHMGWSIQRWNELYQDLPSRQLKVKVMDRTAVTTANAETEVVKPTGLQEAINCEVAKYTMGRSFVRPSGASLLSATEIRATVCFCRKMQTQTYEIVNGSYVPVAENKQESPAEDKNNVKLETVGAFQKLPMVMPSVDILYSAIKKSKRISPTKGIVNAAKRERNKGARQLDALMKELGVPLRDYLDKFPNRKYLHPYERSLIELTLGDGNYEEVLGRLNALKKKVNSVGKEHASLCAKSVKLNFLFFDAMVNSALDFASVSSVSKREQKSDLPRKTVDDLLNIAKTLRAMPVVDLESPTLCLVGAPNVGKSSLVRILSSGKPEICNTLSNQGILMGHIHLNYQHFQVTDTPGLLRRPDEDRNNLEKLTLAVLQHLPTAVLYVHDLSGECGSSPSDQFPPAASGFSWHLRISFMIEIVMMILPEVCNCNFCIVSISQLTCFRLPTMQFVTYKEVREKFSDHLWIDVVSKCDLLKDSPVFYITEDSSNPEHIEMEQYRKVGPPGAIHVSVMSEKGLSELKSTVHELLVSQMARIKSQNSNPET
;
A
#
# COMPACT_ATOMS: atom_id res chain seq x y z
N MET A 1 -2.67 -47.75 6.37
CA MET A 1 -3.73 -47.23 5.46
C MET A 1 -4.75 -46.50 6.33
N MET A 2 -5.36 -45.40 5.86
CA MET A 2 -6.51 -44.81 6.56
C MET A 2 -7.63 -45.84 6.61
N ASP A 3 -8.23 -46.03 7.78
CA ASP A 3 -9.41 -46.86 7.94
C ASP A 3 -10.67 -46.13 7.41
N GLU A 4 -11.76 -46.90 7.25
CA GLU A 4 -13.03 -46.40 6.72
C GLU A 4 -13.63 -45.33 7.63
N HIS A 5 -13.47 -45.48 8.95
CA HIS A 5 -13.96 -44.54 9.96
C HIS A 5 -13.30 -43.14 9.83
N GLN A 6 -11.98 -43.09 9.64
CA GLN A 6 -11.23 -41.86 9.42
C GLN A 6 -11.64 -41.16 8.13
N ASN A 7 -11.93 -41.92 7.06
CA ASN A 7 -12.41 -41.37 5.79
C ASN A 7 -13.80 -40.73 5.94
N GLU A 8 -14.74 -41.44 6.57
CA GLU A 8 -16.09 -40.94 6.82
C GLU A 8 -16.09 -39.65 7.64
N LYS A 9 -15.28 -39.61 8.71
CA LYS A 9 -15.16 -38.44 9.58
C LYS A 9 -14.61 -37.21 8.83
N LEU A 10 -13.59 -37.38 8.00
CA LEU A 10 -13.05 -36.30 7.18
C LEU A 10 -14.08 -35.80 6.15
N LEU A 11 -14.82 -36.69 5.49
CA LEU A 11 -15.86 -36.32 4.54
C LEU A 11 -17.00 -35.54 5.21
N GLU A 12 -17.47 -36.00 6.37
CA GLU A 12 -18.53 -35.34 7.13
C GLU A 12 -18.12 -33.93 7.57
N CYS A 13 -16.93 -33.80 8.15
CA CYS A 13 -16.39 -32.51 8.60
C CYS A 13 -16.11 -31.56 7.44
N ALA A 14 -15.48 -32.03 6.37
CA ALA A 14 -15.14 -31.19 5.20
C ALA A 14 -16.38 -30.66 4.48
N SER A 15 -17.49 -31.42 4.49
CA SER A 15 -18.76 -30.99 3.89
C SER A 15 -19.37 -29.75 4.59
N LYS A 16 -19.00 -29.48 5.85
CA LYS A 16 -19.42 -28.30 6.62
C LYS A 16 -18.64 -27.03 6.23
N TYR A 17 -17.52 -27.18 5.51
CA TYR A 17 -16.59 -26.11 5.15
C TYR A 17 -16.29 -26.06 3.64
N PRO A 18 -17.30 -25.75 2.80
CA PRO A 18 -17.10 -25.66 1.35
C PRO A 18 -16.17 -24.51 0.95
N ILE A 19 -15.41 -24.70 -0.14
CA ILE A 19 -14.53 -23.64 -0.67
C ILE A 19 -15.37 -22.55 -1.34
N PRO A 20 -15.02 -21.27 -1.16
CA PRO A 20 -15.59 -20.17 -1.96
C PRO A 20 -15.34 -20.36 -3.47
N LYS A 21 -16.38 -20.20 -4.29
CA LYS A 21 -16.27 -20.38 -5.75
C LYS A 21 -15.33 -19.36 -6.38
N GLY A 22 -14.40 -19.82 -7.22
CA GLY A 22 -13.48 -18.96 -7.98
C GLY A 22 -12.33 -18.37 -7.18
N VAL A 23 -12.13 -18.80 -5.93
CA VAL A 23 -11.09 -18.29 -5.03
C VAL A 23 -9.98 -19.33 -4.92
N LYS A 24 -8.72 -18.90 -5.14
CA LYS A 24 -7.52 -19.69 -4.84
C LYS A 24 -6.65 -18.93 -3.86
N ILE A 25 -6.28 -19.56 -2.75
CA ILE A 25 -5.45 -18.94 -1.71
C ILE A 25 -4.11 -19.65 -1.70
N SER A 26 -3.01 -18.90 -1.65
CA SER A 26 -1.65 -19.43 -1.60
C SER A 26 -1.01 -19.20 -0.24
N TYR A 27 -0.19 -20.15 0.20
CA TYR A 27 0.66 -20.10 1.38
C TYR A 27 1.76 -19.09 1.13
N GLY A 28 1.69 -17.95 1.82
CA GLY A 28 2.67 -16.89 1.72
C GLY A 28 3.83 -17.08 2.69
N THR A 29 4.65 -16.04 2.83
CA THR A 29 5.78 -16.01 3.79
C THR A 29 5.36 -16.18 5.26
N ALA A 30 4.07 -15.98 5.57
CA ALA A 30 3.53 -16.04 6.91
C ALA A 30 2.16 -16.73 6.93
N GLY A 31 2.07 -17.88 6.25
CA GLY A 31 0.87 -18.70 6.16
C GLY A 31 -0.17 -18.17 5.17
N PHE A 32 -1.42 -18.57 5.37
CA PHE A 32 -2.55 -18.09 4.57
C PHE A 32 -3.12 -16.81 5.16
N ARG A 33 -3.36 -15.80 4.32
CA ARG A 33 -4.00 -14.54 4.71
C ARG A 33 -4.98 -14.11 3.64
N ALA A 34 -6.16 -13.65 4.06
CA ALA A 34 -7.18 -13.10 3.18
C ALA A 34 -8.23 -12.38 4.02
N ASP A 35 -9.30 -11.89 3.40
CA ASP A 35 -10.48 -11.44 4.12
C ASP A 35 -11.05 -12.58 4.99
N ALA A 36 -11.43 -12.29 6.24
CA ALA A 36 -11.88 -13.30 7.18
C ALA A 36 -13.09 -14.11 6.67
N SER A 37 -13.96 -13.50 5.85
CA SER A 37 -15.19 -14.12 5.36
C SER A 37 -14.97 -15.32 4.42
N ILE A 38 -13.78 -15.45 3.83
CA ILE A 38 -13.45 -16.52 2.87
C ILE A 38 -12.45 -17.55 3.43
N LEU A 39 -11.99 -17.37 4.66
CA LEU A 39 -10.93 -18.20 5.24
C LEU A 39 -11.40 -19.46 5.94
N SER A 40 -12.69 -19.60 6.29
CA SER A 40 -13.16 -20.71 7.12
C SER A 40 -12.80 -22.10 6.57
N SER A 41 -12.92 -22.32 5.25
CA SER A 41 -12.53 -23.60 4.64
C SER A 41 -11.02 -23.83 4.65
N THR A 42 -10.24 -22.76 4.43
CA THR A 42 -8.77 -22.81 4.45
C THR A 42 -8.28 -23.12 5.86
N VAL A 43 -8.79 -22.42 6.87
CA VAL A 43 -8.41 -22.63 8.28
C VAL A 43 -8.79 -24.02 8.77
N PHE A 44 -9.96 -24.54 8.37
CA PHE A 44 -10.34 -25.94 8.62
C PHE A 44 -9.30 -26.91 8.03
N ARG A 45 -8.91 -26.74 6.76
CA ARG A 45 -7.92 -27.59 6.09
C ARG A 45 -6.54 -27.46 6.71
N VAL A 46 -6.16 -26.26 7.15
CA VAL A 46 -4.90 -26.03 7.87
C VAL A 46 -4.92 -26.70 9.26
N GLY A 47 -6.07 -26.80 9.90
CA GLY A 47 -6.24 -27.63 11.11
C GLY A 47 -5.90 -29.10 10.86
N ILE A 48 -6.35 -29.67 9.73
CA ILE A 48 -5.98 -31.02 9.30
C ILE A 48 -4.46 -31.09 9.06
N LEU A 49 -3.89 -30.11 8.35
CA LEU A 49 -2.45 -30.05 8.08
C LEU A 49 -1.62 -30.06 9.38
N ALA A 50 -2.02 -29.27 10.39
CA ALA A 50 -1.35 -29.21 11.68
C ALA A 50 -1.44 -30.55 12.44
N ALA A 51 -2.59 -31.23 12.38
CA ALA A 51 -2.77 -32.56 12.95
C ALA A 51 -1.85 -33.60 12.27
N LEU A 52 -1.79 -33.61 10.93
CA LEU A 52 -0.88 -34.48 10.17
C LEU A 52 0.59 -34.18 10.49
N ARG A 53 0.94 -32.90 10.63
CA ARG A 53 2.29 -32.48 11.01
C ARG A 53 2.65 -32.99 12.40
N SER A 54 1.77 -32.85 13.38
CA SER A 54 1.97 -33.35 14.76
C SER A 54 2.16 -34.87 14.80
N LEU A 55 1.38 -35.63 14.03
CA LEU A 55 1.55 -37.08 13.91
C LEU A 55 2.89 -37.46 13.28
N THR A 56 3.34 -36.70 12.27
CA THR A 56 4.60 -36.95 11.56
C THR A 56 5.80 -36.66 12.46
N THR A 57 5.79 -35.52 13.16
CA THR A 57 6.89 -35.10 14.03
C THR A 57 6.82 -35.71 15.42
N LYS A 58 5.72 -36.39 15.77
CA LYS A 58 5.42 -36.89 17.13
C LYS A 58 5.64 -35.82 18.20
N SER A 59 5.21 -34.61 17.88
CA SER A 59 5.46 -33.41 18.68
C SER A 59 4.23 -32.51 18.68
N VAL A 60 4.15 -31.60 19.65
CA VAL A 60 3.12 -30.57 19.72
C VAL A 60 3.34 -29.55 18.59
N ILE A 61 2.27 -29.16 17.90
CA ILE A 61 2.27 -28.14 16.85
C ILE A 61 1.42 -26.95 17.28
N GLY A 62 1.76 -25.74 16.85
CA GLY A 62 0.95 -24.54 17.08
C GLY A 62 0.20 -24.10 15.85
N LEU A 63 -0.98 -23.51 16.07
CA LEU A 63 -1.76 -22.83 15.05
C LEU A 63 -2.18 -21.43 15.53
N MET A 64 -1.63 -20.40 14.89
CA MET A 64 -1.91 -19.01 15.24
C MET A 64 -2.86 -18.37 14.23
N ILE A 65 -4.01 -17.89 14.69
CA ILE A 65 -5.02 -17.20 13.87
C ILE A 65 -4.80 -15.70 14.01
N THR A 66 -4.21 -15.11 12.97
CA THR A 66 -3.92 -13.68 12.91
C THR A 66 -3.55 -13.26 11.49
N ALA A 67 -3.77 -11.98 11.17
CA ALA A 67 -3.16 -11.31 10.02
C ALA A 67 -2.13 -10.22 10.39
N SER A 68 -1.64 -10.18 11.63
CA SER A 68 -0.56 -9.25 12.05
C SER A 68 -0.90 -7.79 11.70
N HIS A 69 -0.04 -7.09 10.97
CA HIS A 69 -0.19 -5.70 10.52
C HIS A 69 -1.33 -5.41 9.50
N ASN A 70 -2.04 -6.43 9.00
CA ASN A 70 -3.13 -6.21 8.05
C ASN A 70 -4.31 -5.44 8.68
N GLN A 71 -5.18 -4.87 7.83
CA GLN A 71 -6.43 -4.22 8.23
C GLN A 71 -7.36 -5.16 8.99
N ILE A 72 -8.27 -4.64 9.83
CA ILE A 72 -9.13 -5.41 10.75
C ILE A 72 -10.02 -6.47 10.08
N SER A 73 -10.44 -6.27 8.82
CA SER A 73 -11.28 -7.22 8.06
C SER A 73 -10.53 -8.50 7.64
N ASP A 74 -9.21 -8.39 7.46
CA ASP A 74 -8.39 -9.54 7.10
C ASP A 74 -8.20 -10.46 8.30
N ASN A 75 -7.92 -11.73 8.04
CA ASN A 75 -7.37 -12.66 9.04
C ASN A 75 -6.40 -13.62 8.35
N GLY A 76 -5.89 -14.59 9.09
CA GLY A 76 -4.95 -15.57 8.56
C GLY A 76 -4.70 -16.70 9.52
N VAL A 77 -3.88 -17.64 9.07
CA VAL A 77 -3.46 -18.79 9.87
C VAL A 77 -2.00 -19.12 9.59
N LYS A 78 -1.20 -19.22 10.66
CA LYS A 78 0.22 -19.60 10.66
C LYS A 78 0.37 -20.92 11.43
N ILE A 79 1.33 -21.76 11.03
CA ILE A 79 1.71 -22.97 11.78
C ILE A 79 3.06 -22.72 12.46
N ALA A 80 3.15 -23.10 13.73
CA ALA A 80 4.39 -23.17 14.49
C ALA A 80 4.85 -24.63 14.59
N ASP A 81 6.02 -24.93 14.03
CA ASP A 81 6.66 -26.24 14.11
C ASP A 81 7.21 -26.53 15.53
N PRO A 82 7.66 -27.75 15.84
CA PRO A 82 7.97 -28.15 17.21
C PRO A 82 9.02 -27.29 17.94
N SER A 83 9.96 -26.71 17.21
CA SER A 83 10.97 -25.78 17.74
C SER A 83 10.41 -24.41 18.13
N GLY A 84 9.13 -24.16 17.83
CA GLY A 84 8.49 -22.85 17.82
C GLY A 84 8.81 -22.03 16.56
N GLY A 85 9.56 -22.56 15.60
CA GLY A 85 9.79 -21.90 14.31
C GLY A 85 8.57 -21.97 13.38
N MET A 86 8.68 -21.38 12.19
CA MET A 86 7.66 -21.47 11.13
C MET A 86 7.58 -22.89 10.54
N LEU A 87 6.47 -23.21 9.86
CA LEU A 87 6.34 -24.45 9.10
C LEU A 87 7.52 -24.66 8.14
N THR A 88 8.08 -25.87 8.16
CA THR A 88 9.14 -26.28 7.23
C THR A 88 8.69 -26.14 5.77
N GLN A 89 9.57 -25.58 4.92
CA GLN A 89 9.25 -25.20 3.54
C GLN A 89 8.74 -26.38 2.67
N GLU A 90 9.22 -27.59 2.94
CA GLU A 90 8.80 -28.83 2.24
C GLU A 90 7.29 -29.11 2.34
N TRP A 91 6.62 -28.57 3.36
CA TRP A 91 5.19 -28.76 3.60
C TRP A 91 4.31 -27.66 2.98
N GLU A 92 4.89 -26.54 2.55
CA GLU A 92 4.13 -25.42 1.96
C GLU A 92 3.40 -25.80 0.66
N PRO A 93 4.00 -26.55 -0.30
CA PRO A 93 3.28 -26.98 -1.50
C PRO A 93 2.09 -27.89 -1.17
N PHE A 94 2.23 -28.75 -0.16
CA PHE A 94 1.12 -29.59 0.28
C PHE A 94 0.03 -28.77 0.99
N ALA A 95 0.41 -27.75 1.78
CA ALA A 95 -0.54 -26.83 2.37
C ALA A 95 -1.40 -26.14 1.30
N ASP A 96 -0.79 -25.70 0.20
CA ASP A 96 -1.48 -25.10 -0.95
C ASP A 96 -2.44 -26.06 -1.63
N LEU A 97 -1.99 -27.29 -1.90
CA LEU A 97 -2.84 -28.33 -2.50
C LEU A 97 -4.04 -28.63 -1.59
N LEU A 98 -3.80 -28.76 -0.29
CA LEU A 98 -4.83 -29.05 0.70
C LEU A 98 -5.84 -27.92 0.79
N ALA A 99 -5.40 -26.67 0.91
CA ALA A 99 -6.25 -25.48 0.98
C ALA A 99 -7.16 -25.34 -0.25
N ASN A 100 -6.67 -25.71 -1.44
CA ASN A 100 -7.37 -25.51 -2.71
C ASN A 100 -8.03 -26.78 -3.30
N ALA A 101 -8.04 -27.91 -2.58
CA ALA A 101 -8.67 -29.16 -3.04
C ALA A 101 -10.18 -29.01 -3.32
N PRO A 102 -10.68 -29.23 -4.54
CA PRO A 102 -11.96 -28.68 -5.02
C PRO A 102 -13.21 -29.18 -4.30
N ASP A 103 -13.18 -30.39 -3.73
CA ASP A 103 -14.29 -31.04 -3.05
C ASP A 103 -13.80 -31.97 -1.92
N PRO A 104 -14.68 -32.39 -1.00
CA PRO A 104 -14.32 -33.27 0.11
C PRO A 104 -13.68 -34.59 -0.32
N GLN A 105 -14.12 -35.19 -1.44
CA GLN A 105 -13.56 -36.45 -1.93
C GLN A 105 -12.11 -36.30 -2.38
N ASN A 106 -11.81 -35.25 -3.15
CA ASN A 106 -10.46 -34.92 -3.56
C ASN A 106 -9.57 -34.54 -2.36
N LEU A 107 -10.11 -33.84 -1.36
CA LEU A 107 -9.40 -33.55 -0.12
C LEU A 107 -8.97 -34.83 0.60
N VAL A 108 -9.89 -35.77 0.80
CA VAL A 108 -9.58 -37.06 1.46
C VAL A 108 -8.59 -37.89 0.65
N LYS A 109 -8.70 -37.88 -0.68
CA LYS A 109 -7.73 -38.54 -1.57
C LYS A 109 -6.32 -37.98 -1.38
N LEU A 110 -6.16 -36.66 -1.38
CA LEU A 110 -4.87 -35.98 -1.16
C LEU A 110 -4.29 -36.33 0.21
N ILE A 111 -5.11 -36.33 1.26
CA ILE A 111 -4.68 -36.72 2.62
C ILE A 111 -4.21 -38.18 2.64
N SER A 112 -4.94 -39.09 1.99
CA SER A 112 -4.59 -40.51 1.94
C SER A 112 -3.28 -40.76 1.19
N GLU A 113 -3.09 -40.10 0.05
CA GLU A 113 -1.85 -40.18 -0.73
C GLU A 113 -0.66 -39.61 0.03
N PHE A 114 -0.83 -38.46 0.66
CA PHE A 114 0.21 -37.83 1.48
C PHE A 114 0.56 -38.65 2.71
N ALA A 115 -0.43 -39.18 3.42
CA ALA A 115 -0.21 -40.04 4.58
C ALA A 115 0.53 -41.34 4.22
N LYS A 116 0.28 -41.90 3.03
CA LYS A 116 1.05 -43.04 2.52
C LYS A 116 2.50 -42.65 2.22
N LYS A 117 2.70 -41.48 1.58
CA LYS A 117 4.04 -40.98 1.23
C LYS A 117 4.89 -40.73 2.48
N GLU A 118 4.32 -40.08 3.49
CA GLU A 118 5.00 -39.70 4.72
C GLU A 118 4.94 -40.79 5.83
N ASN A 119 4.40 -41.98 5.52
CA ASN A 119 4.21 -43.10 6.46
C ASN A 119 3.45 -42.72 7.75
N ILE A 120 2.40 -41.91 7.64
CA ILE A 120 1.58 -41.46 8.77
C ILE A 120 0.59 -42.56 9.15
N SER A 121 0.64 -43.00 10.42
CA SER A 121 -0.32 -43.94 11.01
C SER A 121 -1.41 -43.19 11.79
N PHE A 122 -2.67 -43.39 11.42
CA PHE A 122 -3.84 -42.89 12.15
C PHE A 122 -4.21 -43.83 13.30
N GLY A 123 -4.68 -43.29 14.43
CA GLY A 123 -5.14 -44.10 15.57
C GLY A 123 -4.06 -44.91 16.30
N GLY A 124 -2.78 -44.52 16.16
CA GLY A 124 -1.65 -45.16 16.84
C GLY A 124 -1.55 -44.81 18.34
N VAL A 125 -0.51 -45.35 19.01
CA VAL A 125 -0.25 -45.14 20.45
C VAL A 125 -0.02 -43.66 20.80
N TYR A 126 0.49 -42.86 19.85
CA TYR A 126 0.77 -41.45 20.05
C TYR A 126 -0.46 -40.60 19.72
N SER A 127 -0.95 -39.85 20.71
CA SER A 127 -1.97 -38.81 20.50
C SER A 127 -1.31 -37.51 20.03
N ALA A 128 -1.69 -37.01 18.86
CA ALA A 128 -1.20 -35.72 18.36
C ALA A 128 -1.87 -34.56 19.10
N GLU A 129 -1.11 -33.50 19.38
CA GLU A 129 -1.60 -32.31 20.09
C GLU A 129 -1.30 -31.06 19.26
N VAL A 130 -2.33 -30.21 19.11
CA VAL A 130 -2.22 -28.91 18.44
C VAL A 130 -2.70 -27.81 19.37
N LEU A 131 -1.84 -26.83 19.64
CA LEU A 131 -2.18 -25.63 20.41
C LEU A 131 -2.78 -24.57 19.48
N LEU A 132 -3.97 -24.07 19.81
CA LEU A 132 -4.67 -23.02 19.06
C LEU A 132 -4.54 -21.68 19.79
N GLY A 133 -4.15 -20.62 19.08
CA GLY A 133 -4.17 -19.25 19.59
C GLY A 133 -4.74 -18.28 18.56
N ARG A 134 -5.29 -17.16 19.03
CA ARG A 134 -5.78 -16.09 18.14
C ARG A 134 -5.45 -14.69 18.65
N ASP A 135 -5.45 -13.72 17.74
CA ASP A 135 -5.43 -12.30 18.09
C ASP A 135 -6.85 -11.76 18.42
N THR A 136 -6.97 -10.43 18.51
CA THR A 136 -8.20 -9.71 18.86
C THR A 136 -9.16 -9.48 17.69
N ARG A 137 -8.91 -10.05 16.50
CA ARG A 137 -9.77 -9.81 15.32
C ARG A 137 -11.18 -10.37 15.53
N PRO A 138 -12.25 -9.64 15.12
CA PRO A 138 -13.63 -10.10 15.31
C PRO A 138 -13.96 -11.46 14.70
N GLY A 139 -13.36 -11.80 13.54
CA GLY A 139 -13.53 -13.09 12.87
C GLY A 139 -12.75 -14.25 13.51
N GLY A 140 -11.84 -13.97 14.45
CA GLY A 140 -10.89 -14.95 15.00
C GLY A 140 -11.56 -16.15 15.67
N GLU A 141 -12.63 -15.93 16.46
CA GLU A 141 -13.35 -17.00 17.15
C GLU A 141 -13.95 -18.03 16.16
N SER A 142 -14.59 -17.53 15.10
CA SER A 142 -15.20 -18.40 14.08
C SER A 142 -14.16 -19.22 13.30
N LEU A 143 -12.97 -18.65 13.08
CA LEU A 143 -11.87 -19.34 12.43
C LEU A 143 -11.20 -20.34 13.38
N LEU A 144 -11.14 -20.05 14.68
CA LEU A 144 -10.62 -20.97 15.69
C LEU A 144 -11.48 -22.22 15.79
N GLU A 145 -12.81 -22.09 15.75
CA GLU A 145 -13.72 -23.24 15.66
C GLU A 145 -13.52 -24.04 14.37
N ALA A 146 -13.30 -23.36 13.23
CA ALA A 146 -12.99 -24.05 11.98
C ALA A 146 -11.68 -24.87 12.08
N ALA A 147 -10.62 -24.29 12.64
CA ALA A 147 -9.36 -24.98 12.89
C ALA A 147 -9.56 -26.19 13.83
N ARG A 148 -10.31 -26.00 14.92
CA ARG A 148 -10.62 -27.04 15.91
C ARG A 148 -11.35 -28.22 15.26
N HIS A 149 -12.35 -27.96 14.42
CA HIS A 149 -13.01 -29.00 13.65
C HIS A 149 -12.07 -29.70 12.66
N GLY A 150 -11.15 -28.96 12.04
CA GLY A 150 -10.11 -29.50 11.18
C GLY A 150 -9.21 -30.48 11.90
N ILE A 151 -8.66 -30.08 13.05
CA ILE A 151 -7.81 -30.93 13.89
C ILE A 151 -8.59 -32.17 14.32
N ASN A 152 -9.74 -31.98 14.98
CA ASN A 152 -10.54 -33.07 15.53
C ASN A 152 -11.11 -34.04 14.47
N SER A 153 -11.09 -33.68 13.19
CA SER A 153 -11.44 -34.60 12.10
C SER A 153 -10.40 -35.71 11.90
N VAL A 154 -9.16 -35.51 12.35
CA VAL A 154 -8.10 -36.53 12.38
C VAL A 154 -8.17 -37.29 13.71
N VAL A 155 -8.45 -38.58 13.65
CA VAL A 155 -8.62 -39.46 14.81
C VAL A 155 -7.32 -39.59 15.59
N GLY A 156 -7.40 -39.46 16.92
CA GLY A 156 -6.24 -39.48 17.81
C GLY A 156 -5.53 -38.13 17.96
N THR A 157 -6.16 -37.04 17.53
CA THR A 157 -5.62 -35.68 17.70
C THR A 157 -6.47 -34.84 18.65
N VAL A 158 -5.80 -33.96 19.39
CA VAL A 158 -6.40 -33.09 20.40
C VAL A 158 -6.07 -31.64 20.05
N ALA A 159 -7.10 -30.80 19.99
CA ALA A 159 -6.97 -29.36 19.87
C ALA A 159 -7.08 -28.71 21.25
N THR A 160 -6.03 -28.01 21.69
CA THR A 160 -6.00 -27.28 22.95
C THR A 160 -6.11 -25.78 22.67
N ASP A 161 -7.19 -25.16 23.12
CA ASP A 161 -7.40 -23.71 22.96
C ASP A 161 -6.64 -22.94 24.04
N MET A 162 -5.70 -22.10 23.61
CA MET A 162 -4.88 -21.25 24.46
C MET A 162 -5.43 -19.82 24.56
N GLY A 163 -6.53 -19.51 23.87
CA GLY A 163 -7.23 -18.24 23.94
C GLY A 163 -6.60 -17.11 23.13
N ILE A 164 -6.74 -15.89 23.65
CA ILE A 164 -6.22 -14.67 23.03
C ILE A 164 -4.75 -14.51 23.43
N LEU A 165 -3.86 -14.61 22.45
CA LEU A 165 -2.41 -14.57 22.62
C LEU A 165 -1.77 -13.68 21.55
N THR A 166 -0.60 -13.16 21.86
CA THR A 166 0.33 -12.66 20.84
C THR A 166 0.89 -13.85 20.03
N THR A 167 1.32 -13.60 18.80
CA THR A 167 1.99 -14.64 18.00
C THR A 167 3.21 -15.24 18.72
N PRO A 168 4.10 -14.44 19.33
CA PRO A 168 5.27 -14.98 20.02
C PRO A 168 4.95 -15.82 21.24
N GLN A 169 3.87 -15.52 21.98
CA GLN A 169 3.41 -16.35 23.10
C GLN A 169 3.08 -17.78 22.63
N LEU A 170 2.31 -17.93 21.53
CA LEU A 170 1.98 -19.27 21.04
C LEU A 170 3.24 -20.04 20.60
N HIS A 171 4.13 -19.39 19.85
CA HIS A 171 5.38 -19.99 19.39
C HIS A 171 6.29 -20.40 20.57
N TRP A 172 6.34 -19.58 21.62
CA TRP A 172 7.03 -19.90 22.86
C TRP A 172 6.40 -21.12 23.57
N MET A 173 5.08 -21.16 23.69
CA MET A 173 4.35 -22.26 24.33
C MET A 173 4.62 -23.60 23.63
N VAL A 174 4.60 -23.61 22.29
CA VAL A 174 4.92 -24.81 21.48
C VAL A 174 6.34 -25.29 21.77
N ARG A 175 7.32 -24.38 21.70
CA ARG A 175 8.74 -24.71 21.97
C ARG A 175 8.93 -25.27 23.38
N TYR A 176 8.28 -24.69 24.40
CA TYR A 176 8.44 -25.11 25.80
C TYR A 176 7.75 -26.44 26.08
N ARG A 177 6.55 -26.63 25.54
CA ARG A 177 5.81 -27.88 25.70
C ARG A 177 6.55 -29.07 25.08
N ASN A 178 7.18 -28.87 23.92
CA ASN A 178 8.03 -29.88 23.29
C ASN A 178 9.36 -30.14 24.02
N LYS A 179 9.79 -29.22 24.90
CA LYS A 179 10.91 -29.45 25.83
C LYS A 179 10.48 -30.10 27.16
N GLY A 180 9.22 -30.49 27.29
CA GLY A 180 8.66 -31.06 28.53
C GLY A 180 8.53 -30.07 29.67
N LYS A 181 8.51 -28.75 29.37
CA LYS A 181 8.33 -27.68 30.36
C LYS A 181 6.87 -27.20 30.40
N SER A 182 6.49 -26.56 31.50
CA SER A 182 5.20 -25.85 31.60
C SER A 182 5.14 -24.73 30.57
N SER A 183 3.96 -24.57 29.96
CA SER A 183 3.73 -23.65 28.84
C SER A 183 2.47 -22.81 29.06
N LEU A 184 2.21 -22.39 30.31
CA LEU A 184 1.09 -21.51 30.63
C LEU A 184 1.44 -20.06 30.29
N GLU A 185 0.42 -19.22 30.12
CA GLU A 185 0.64 -17.79 29.84
C GLU A 185 1.37 -17.08 30.99
N SER A 186 1.08 -17.47 32.23
CA SER A 186 1.78 -16.95 33.42
C SER A 186 3.27 -17.29 33.42
N ASP A 187 3.65 -18.44 32.86
CA ASP A 187 5.04 -18.89 32.81
C ASP A 187 5.85 -18.02 31.85
N TYR A 188 5.26 -17.66 30.71
CA TYR A 188 5.85 -16.72 29.75
C TYR A 188 6.11 -15.35 30.39
N PHE A 189 5.12 -14.78 31.07
CA PHE A 189 5.31 -13.49 31.76
C PHE A 189 6.33 -13.57 32.89
N THR A 190 6.30 -14.66 33.66
CA THR A 190 7.25 -14.88 34.76
C THR A 190 8.68 -14.98 34.23
N GLN A 191 8.90 -15.67 33.10
CA GLN A 191 10.21 -15.76 32.47
C GLN A 191 10.71 -14.38 32.02
N LEU A 192 9.88 -13.62 31.29
CA LEU A 192 10.24 -12.27 30.83
C LEU A 192 10.63 -11.37 32.00
N SER A 193 9.79 -11.29 33.03
CA SER A 193 10.01 -10.40 34.17
C SER A 193 11.21 -10.82 35.02
N ASN A 194 11.44 -12.14 35.19
CA ASN A 194 12.61 -12.63 35.90
C ASN A 194 13.91 -12.35 35.13
N ALA A 195 13.95 -12.65 33.83
CA ALA A 195 15.13 -12.42 33.00
C ALA A 195 15.45 -10.92 32.88
N PHE A 196 14.42 -10.08 32.71
CA PHE A 196 14.55 -8.62 32.75
C PHE A 196 15.12 -8.14 34.08
N ARG A 197 14.56 -8.59 35.22
CA ARG A 197 15.08 -8.25 36.54
C ARG A 197 16.54 -8.66 36.72
N CYS A 198 16.90 -9.89 36.34
CA CYS A 198 18.28 -10.35 36.43
C CYS A 198 19.23 -9.45 35.63
N LEU A 199 18.86 -9.07 34.41
CA LEU A 199 19.67 -8.15 33.61
C LEU A 199 19.82 -6.77 34.25
N MET A 200 18.74 -6.24 34.81
CA MET A 200 18.75 -4.96 35.53
C MET A 200 19.66 -5.01 36.76
N ASP A 201 19.66 -6.12 37.51
CA ASP A 201 20.53 -6.35 38.67
C ASP A 201 22.02 -6.43 38.28
N TYR A 202 22.33 -6.75 37.01
CA TYR A 202 23.70 -6.84 36.48
C TYR A 202 24.20 -5.57 35.80
N ILE A 203 23.43 -4.46 35.86
CA ILE A 203 23.87 -3.16 35.36
C ILE A 203 24.90 -2.56 36.34
N PRO A 204 26.07 -2.07 35.87
CA PRO A 204 27.06 -1.44 36.73
C PRO A 204 26.50 -0.20 37.46
N THR A 205 26.75 -0.13 38.78
CA THR A 205 26.24 0.94 39.68
C THR A 205 26.74 2.35 39.32
N GLU A 206 27.85 2.47 38.60
CA GLU A 206 28.38 3.76 38.13
C GLU A 206 27.54 4.36 36.99
N MET A 207 26.73 3.54 36.30
CA MET A 207 25.88 3.96 35.18
C MET A 207 24.43 4.26 35.56
N THR A 208 24.04 4.08 36.83
CA THR A 208 22.67 4.35 37.31
C THR A 208 22.29 5.84 37.44
N THR A 209 23.17 6.78 37.05
CA THR A 209 22.95 8.23 37.22
C THR A 209 21.99 8.85 36.19
N CYS A 210 21.61 8.12 35.14
CA CYS A 210 20.64 8.62 34.16
C CYS A 210 19.22 8.22 34.60
N GLU A 211 18.46 9.17 35.15
CA GLU A 211 17.01 9.03 35.30
C GLU A 211 16.40 8.83 33.91
N MET A 212 16.18 7.57 33.53
CA MET A 212 15.56 7.25 32.26
C MET A 212 14.06 7.54 32.34
N ASP A 213 13.61 8.47 31.52
CA ASP A 213 12.21 8.90 31.39
C ASP A 213 11.22 7.74 31.14
N GLU A 214 9.93 8.01 31.31
CA GLU A 214 8.82 7.13 30.93
C GLU A 214 8.90 6.66 29.46
N LEU A 215 8.78 5.35 29.22
CA LEU A 215 8.62 4.77 27.87
C LEU A 215 7.15 4.81 27.47
N ILE A 216 6.84 5.37 26.30
CA ILE A 216 5.47 5.39 25.77
C ILE A 216 5.35 4.35 24.66
N VAL A 217 4.44 3.40 24.80
CA VAL A 217 4.24 2.30 23.85
C VAL A 217 2.87 2.42 23.19
N ASP A 218 2.87 2.46 21.87
CA ASP A 218 1.70 2.28 21.02
C ASP A 218 1.41 0.79 20.83
N GLY A 219 0.32 0.31 21.42
CA GLY A 219 -0.13 -1.08 21.34
C GLY A 219 -0.87 -1.45 20.06
N ALA A 220 -0.94 -0.56 19.06
CA ALA A 220 -1.61 -0.76 17.77
C ALA A 220 -3.10 -1.12 17.82
N ASN A 221 -3.74 -0.92 18.98
CA ASN A 221 -5.05 -1.47 19.32
C ASN A 221 -5.14 -3.00 19.16
N GLY A 222 -4.01 -3.68 19.35
CA GLY A 222 -3.86 -5.13 19.19
C GLY A 222 -3.61 -5.87 20.51
N VAL A 223 -3.46 -7.19 20.41
CA VAL A 223 -3.26 -8.06 21.58
C VAL A 223 -1.97 -7.73 22.34
N GLY A 224 -0.96 -7.20 21.67
CA GLY A 224 0.30 -6.76 22.30
C GLY A 224 0.09 -5.71 23.40
N GLY A 225 -0.79 -4.73 23.16
CA GLY A 225 -1.12 -3.70 24.15
C GLY A 225 -1.77 -4.28 25.40
N GLU A 226 -2.72 -5.20 25.23
CA GLU A 226 -3.40 -5.91 26.33
C GLU A 226 -2.40 -6.72 27.16
N LYS A 227 -1.51 -7.48 26.51
CA LYS A 227 -0.53 -8.32 27.23
C LYS A 227 0.57 -7.50 27.89
N LEU A 228 0.98 -6.38 27.30
CA LEU A 228 1.97 -5.48 27.90
C LEU A 228 1.44 -4.84 29.20
N GLU A 229 0.12 -4.60 29.32
CA GLU A 229 -0.48 -4.14 30.59
C GLU A 229 -0.36 -5.18 31.72
N VAL A 230 -0.31 -6.47 31.39
CA VAL A 230 -0.05 -7.53 32.36
C VAL A 230 1.40 -7.54 32.78
N VAL A 231 2.32 -7.53 31.81
CA VAL A 231 3.78 -7.52 32.05
C VAL A 231 4.17 -6.29 32.87
N LYS A 232 3.68 -5.10 32.50
CA LYS A 232 3.94 -3.82 33.18
C LYS A 232 3.72 -3.89 34.70
N LYS A 233 2.71 -4.63 35.18
CA LYS A 233 2.41 -4.76 36.62
C LYS A 233 3.50 -5.50 37.39
N THR A 234 4.29 -6.31 36.70
CA THR A 234 5.38 -7.10 37.29
C THR A 234 6.74 -6.41 37.20
N LEU A 235 6.83 -5.31 36.44
CA LEU A 235 8.06 -4.54 36.27
C LEU A 235 8.09 -3.37 37.27
N SER A 236 9.05 -3.37 38.19
CA SER A 236 9.23 -2.28 39.16
C SER A 236 10.21 -1.20 38.70
N SER A 237 11.17 -1.55 37.84
CA SER A 237 12.30 -0.68 37.47
C SER A 237 12.10 0.11 36.17
N LEU A 238 10.99 -0.09 35.46
CA LEU A 238 10.67 0.54 34.17
C LEU A 238 9.23 1.05 34.18
N VAL A 239 9.06 2.35 33.91
CA VAL A 239 7.75 2.98 33.81
C VAL A 239 7.31 2.97 32.35
N ILE A 240 6.23 2.25 32.06
CA ILE A 240 5.67 2.12 30.70
C ILE A 240 4.29 2.78 30.66
N GLN A 241 4.09 3.78 29.80
CA GLN A 241 2.77 4.28 29.42
C GLN A 241 2.30 3.56 28.17
N ILE A 242 1.14 2.90 28.21
CA ILE A 242 0.60 2.20 27.05
C ILE A 242 -0.54 3.04 26.49
N ARG A 243 -0.50 3.32 25.19
CA ARG A 243 -1.57 3.97 24.41
C ARG A 243 -2.01 3.02 23.31
N ASN A 244 -3.22 3.20 22.79
CA ASN A 244 -3.78 2.31 21.76
C ASN A 244 -3.68 0.84 22.20
N SER A 245 -4.08 0.56 23.44
CA SER A 245 -3.99 -0.74 24.09
C SER A 245 -5.04 -1.75 23.62
N GLY A 246 -6.01 -1.30 22.82
CA GLY A 246 -7.17 -2.09 22.39
C GLY A 246 -8.39 -1.93 23.31
N ARG A 247 -8.35 -0.97 24.26
CA ARG A 247 -9.52 -0.62 25.08
C ARG A 247 -10.61 0.03 24.24
N GLU A 248 -11.86 -0.17 24.65
CA GLU A 248 -13.02 0.40 23.98
C GLU A 248 -12.92 1.93 23.93
N GLY A 249 -13.00 2.50 22.74
CA GLY A 249 -12.91 3.94 22.50
C GLY A 249 -11.54 4.49 22.09
N GLU A 250 -10.45 3.70 22.15
CA GLU A 250 -9.10 4.16 21.78
C GLU A 250 -8.86 4.16 20.26
N GLY A 251 -9.45 3.23 19.51
CA GLY A 251 -9.32 3.18 18.05
C GLY A 251 -9.60 1.80 17.46
N VAL A 252 -9.10 1.59 16.24
CA VAL A 252 -9.24 0.34 15.48
C VAL A 252 -7.85 -0.26 15.26
N LEU A 253 -7.77 -1.61 15.28
CA LEU A 253 -6.55 -2.38 15.05
C LEU A 253 -5.77 -1.89 13.82
N ASN A 254 -4.50 -1.52 14.02
CA ASN A 254 -3.55 -1.03 13.01
C ASN A 254 -3.99 0.23 12.20
N GLN A 255 -5.07 0.92 12.59
CA GLN A 255 -5.57 2.06 11.82
C GLN A 255 -4.89 3.36 12.28
N GLY A 256 -3.91 3.83 11.50
CA GLY A 256 -3.18 5.07 11.82
C GLY A 256 -2.26 4.96 13.05
N VAL A 257 -1.92 3.73 13.43
CA VAL A 257 -1.14 3.32 14.61
C VAL A 257 -0.37 2.04 14.27
N GLY A 258 0.61 1.69 15.10
CA GLY A 258 1.37 0.44 15.06
C GLY A 258 2.66 0.48 14.24
N ALA A 259 3.52 -0.51 14.45
CA ALA A 259 4.89 -0.55 13.92
C ALA A 259 4.94 -0.39 12.39
N ASP A 260 4.04 -1.06 11.67
CA ASP A 260 3.98 -1.01 10.20
C ASP A 260 3.61 0.39 9.68
N PHE A 261 2.68 1.07 10.37
CA PHE A 261 2.28 2.45 10.04
C PHE A 261 3.43 3.42 10.29
N VAL A 262 4.04 3.36 11.48
CA VAL A 262 5.16 4.23 11.89
C VAL A 262 6.36 4.05 10.96
N GLN A 263 6.70 2.81 10.61
CA GLN A 263 7.84 2.50 9.74
C GLN A 263 7.63 3.00 8.29
N LYS A 264 6.42 2.82 7.73
CA LYS A 264 6.13 3.15 6.33
C LYS A 264 5.81 4.62 6.10
N GLU A 265 4.94 5.17 6.93
CA GLU A 265 4.44 6.54 6.75
C GLU A 265 5.42 7.56 7.34
N LYS A 266 6.22 7.17 8.34
CA LYS A 266 7.19 8.04 9.03
C LYS A 266 6.55 9.35 9.52
N ILE A 267 5.31 9.23 10.00
CA ILE A 267 4.53 10.30 10.64
C ILE A 267 4.11 9.88 12.04
N VAL A 268 3.67 10.86 12.83
CA VAL A 268 3.23 10.63 14.21
C VAL A 268 1.97 9.74 14.21
N PRO A 269 1.95 8.63 14.98
CA PRO A 269 0.77 7.78 15.12
C PRO A 269 -0.34 8.43 15.94
N SER A 270 -1.56 7.94 15.77
CA SER A 270 -2.73 8.46 16.48
C SER A 270 -2.57 8.28 17.99
N GLY A 271 -2.93 9.31 18.77
CA GLY A 271 -2.69 9.33 20.22
C GLY A 271 -1.31 9.85 20.63
N PHE A 272 -0.48 10.28 19.69
CA PHE A 272 0.83 10.90 19.94
C PHE A 272 0.86 12.33 19.36
N GLY A 273 1.72 13.19 19.91
CA GLY A 273 1.81 14.57 19.44
C GLY A 273 2.92 15.39 20.10
N GLN A 274 2.74 16.71 20.14
CA GLN A 274 3.76 17.64 20.63
C GLN A 274 4.11 17.44 22.12
N ILE A 275 3.20 16.86 22.91
CA ILE A 275 3.45 16.49 24.32
C ILE A 275 4.49 15.35 24.48
N ASP A 276 4.75 14.62 23.39
CA ASP A 276 5.66 13.48 23.36
C ASP A 276 7.02 13.83 22.73
N VAL A 277 7.24 15.10 22.40
CA VAL A 277 8.54 15.57 21.87
C VAL A 277 9.64 15.31 22.91
N GLY A 278 10.73 14.71 22.44
CA GLY A 278 11.87 14.32 23.29
C GLY A 278 11.67 13.03 24.08
N LYS A 279 10.46 12.46 24.13
CA LYS A 279 10.18 11.20 24.82
C LYS A 279 10.59 9.99 23.99
N ARG A 280 10.83 8.87 24.66
CA ARG A 280 11.07 7.56 24.04
C ARG A 280 9.72 6.94 23.69
N CYS A 281 9.50 6.67 22.41
CA CYS A 281 8.29 6.02 21.95
C CYS A 281 8.62 4.72 21.22
N ALA A 282 7.79 3.70 21.43
CA ALA A 282 7.83 2.45 20.68
C ALA A 282 6.43 2.12 20.13
N SER A 283 6.37 1.45 19.00
CA SER A 283 5.12 0.91 18.44
C SER A 283 5.25 -0.59 18.23
N LEU A 284 4.25 -1.33 18.68
CA LEU A 284 4.07 -2.75 18.38
C LEU A 284 3.22 -2.91 17.12
N ASP A 285 3.19 -4.10 16.51
CA ASP A 285 2.15 -4.44 15.54
C ASP A 285 0.99 -5.24 16.16
N GLY A 286 -0.06 -5.49 15.38
CA GLY A 286 -1.32 -6.04 15.89
C GLY A 286 -1.23 -7.36 16.67
N ASP A 287 -0.30 -8.25 16.29
CA ASP A 287 -0.04 -9.54 16.96
C ASP A 287 1.26 -9.58 17.78
N ALA A 288 1.92 -8.41 17.93
CA ALA A 288 3.14 -8.19 18.70
C ALA A 288 4.34 -9.05 18.27
N ASP A 289 4.48 -9.34 16.97
CA ASP A 289 5.68 -9.97 16.40
C ASP A 289 6.71 -8.96 15.86
N ARG A 290 6.35 -7.66 15.83
CA ARG A 290 7.22 -6.54 15.44
C ARG A 290 7.20 -5.42 16.45
N PHE A 291 8.32 -4.71 16.53
CA PHE A 291 8.41 -3.42 17.19
C PHE A 291 9.40 -2.50 16.52
N VAL A 292 9.12 -1.20 16.61
CA VAL A 292 10.03 -0.13 16.19
C VAL A 292 10.01 0.98 17.24
N TYR A 293 11.08 1.74 17.32
CA TYR A 293 11.18 2.94 18.16
C TYR A 293 11.07 4.20 17.32
N PHE A 294 10.66 5.30 17.92
CA PHE A 294 10.61 6.60 17.26
C PHE A 294 10.64 7.78 18.24
N HIS A 295 10.95 8.95 17.70
CA HIS A 295 10.83 10.24 18.36
C HIS A 295 9.88 11.17 17.62
N VAL A 296 9.08 11.92 18.37
CA VAL A 296 8.32 13.04 17.81
C VAL A 296 9.22 14.26 17.71
N LEU A 297 9.32 14.83 16.51
CA LEU A 297 10.13 16.02 16.26
C LEU A 297 9.35 17.30 16.63
N PRO A 298 10.03 18.33 17.19
CA PRO A 298 9.41 19.63 17.46
C PRO A 298 9.02 20.37 16.18
N GLY A 299 7.86 21.05 16.19
CA GLY A 299 7.38 21.87 15.06
C GLY A 299 6.28 21.22 14.22
N SER A 300 5.42 22.04 13.61
CA SER A 300 4.10 21.72 13.01
C SER A 300 4.06 20.77 11.80
N ASN A 301 5.06 19.92 11.60
CA ASN A 301 5.19 19.06 10.41
C ASN A 301 4.80 17.58 10.61
N ASN A 302 4.25 17.16 11.75
CA ASN A 302 3.76 15.79 12.01
C ASN A 302 4.77 14.67 11.64
N LYS A 303 6.07 14.94 11.77
CA LYS A 303 7.15 14.01 11.41
C LYS A 303 7.73 13.32 12.64
N ILE A 304 8.26 12.14 12.42
CA ILE A 304 9.03 11.39 13.41
C ILE A 304 10.45 11.11 12.91
N GLU A 305 11.34 10.85 13.85
CA GLU A 305 12.60 10.18 13.60
C GLU A 305 12.44 8.69 13.94
N LEU A 306 12.63 7.82 12.96
CA LEU A 306 12.40 6.38 13.08
C LEU A 306 13.68 5.66 13.53
N VAL A 307 13.53 4.73 14.46
CA VAL A 307 14.55 3.79 14.89
C VAL A 307 14.01 2.38 14.63
N ASP A 308 14.37 1.82 13.47
CA ASP A 308 13.74 0.62 12.92
C ASP A 308 14.45 -0.69 13.33
N GLY A 309 14.08 -1.81 12.70
CA GLY A 309 14.65 -3.12 13.03
C GLY A 309 16.17 -3.22 12.83
N ASP A 310 16.77 -2.49 11.89
CA ASP A 310 18.23 -2.52 11.70
C ASP A 310 18.96 -1.82 12.84
N LYS A 311 18.36 -0.77 13.40
CA LYS A 311 18.88 -0.06 14.57
C LYS A 311 18.83 -0.93 15.82
N ILE A 312 17.74 -1.69 15.99
CA ILE A 312 17.57 -2.67 17.08
C ILE A 312 18.63 -3.76 16.97
N LEU A 313 18.78 -4.34 15.77
CA LEU A 313 19.82 -5.34 15.50
C LEU A 313 21.23 -4.82 15.78
N SER A 314 21.52 -3.58 15.39
CA SER A 314 22.83 -2.97 15.61
C SER A 314 23.13 -2.73 17.08
N LEU A 315 22.12 -2.37 17.88
CA LEU A 315 22.22 -2.24 19.34
C LEU A 315 22.54 -3.59 19.99
N PHE A 316 21.79 -4.63 19.64
CA PHE A 316 21.96 -5.97 20.18
C PHE A 316 23.33 -6.55 19.79
N ALA A 317 23.72 -6.39 18.53
CA ALA A 317 25.03 -6.82 18.03
C ALA A 317 26.18 -6.15 18.77
N LEU A 318 26.08 -4.83 18.99
CA LEU A 318 27.11 -4.09 19.72
C LEU A 318 27.21 -4.55 21.18
N PHE A 319 26.08 -4.69 21.87
CA PHE A 319 26.04 -5.16 23.25
C PHE A 319 26.65 -6.57 23.39
N ILE A 320 26.20 -7.53 22.57
CA ILE A 320 26.70 -8.90 22.62
C ILE A 320 28.20 -8.94 22.27
N LYS A 321 28.63 -8.19 21.27
CA LYS A 321 30.06 -8.10 20.91
C LYS A 321 30.90 -7.59 22.09
N GLN A 322 30.42 -6.59 22.82
CA GLN A 322 31.11 -6.09 24.02
C GLN A 322 31.17 -7.14 25.12
N GLN A 323 30.09 -7.89 25.35
CA GLN A 323 30.09 -9.00 26.32
C GLN A 323 31.09 -10.09 25.91
N LEU A 324 31.09 -10.52 24.65
CA LEU A 324 32.05 -11.50 24.14
C LEU A 324 33.51 -11.01 24.24
N ALA A 325 33.75 -9.72 24.03
CA ALA A 325 35.10 -9.13 24.17
C ALA A 325 35.61 -9.14 25.62
N ILE A 326 34.72 -9.17 26.62
CA ILE A 326 35.10 -9.36 28.03
C ILE A 326 35.52 -10.82 28.27
N LEU A 327 34.84 -11.79 27.63
CA LEU A 327 35.12 -13.22 27.77
C LEU A 327 36.39 -13.67 27.00
N ASN A 328 36.61 -13.15 25.80
CA ASN A 328 37.66 -13.62 24.89
C ASN A 328 39.09 -13.16 25.23
N LYS A 329 39.31 -12.48 26.36
CA LYS A 329 40.64 -11.95 26.71
C LYS A 329 41.68 -13.03 27.07
N GLU A 330 41.26 -14.26 27.37
CA GLU A 330 42.16 -15.27 27.96
C GLU A 330 42.05 -16.69 27.34
N ASP A 331 40.95 -17.05 26.68
CA ASP A 331 40.58 -18.48 26.52
C ASP A 331 40.71 -19.11 25.11
N GLY A 332 41.02 -18.34 24.06
CA GLY A 332 41.24 -18.89 22.71
C GLY A 332 40.03 -19.55 22.02
N HIS A 333 38.86 -19.59 22.65
CA HIS A 333 37.61 -20.09 22.05
C HIS A 333 36.96 -18.99 21.19
N GLN A 334 36.92 -19.20 19.87
CA GLN A 334 36.35 -18.23 18.94
C GLN A 334 34.85 -18.47 18.78
N VAL A 335 34.04 -17.72 19.53
CA VAL A 335 32.58 -17.71 19.39
C VAL A 335 32.18 -17.08 18.06
N HIS A 336 31.36 -17.79 17.28
CA HIS A 336 30.90 -17.29 15.98
C HIS A 336 29.61 -16.45 16.12
N LEU A 337 29.75 -15.12 16.05
CA LEU A 337 28.64 -14.16 16.07
C LEU A 337 28.26 -13.75 14.65
N GLY A 338 27.07 -14.16 14.20
CA GLY A 338 26.55 -13.84 12.88
C GLY A 338 25.40 -12.85 12.91
N ILE A 339 25.42 -11.92 11.97
CA ILE A 339 24.33 -10.96 11.76
C ILE A 339 23.63 -11.29 10.45
N VAL A 340 22.30 -11.42 10.48
CA VAL A 340 21.52 -11.78 9.30
C VAL A 340 20.52 -10.66 8.97
N GLN A 341 20.63 -10.13 7.76
CA GLN A 341 19.79 -9.06 7.23
C GLN A 341 19.10 -9.51 5.93
N THR A 342 18.15 -8.71 5.46
CA THR A 342 17.56 -8.83 4.12
C THR A 342 18.02 -7.69 3.23
N ALA A 343 17.71 -7.76 1.93
CA ALA A 343 17.96 -6.67 0.99
C ALA A 343 17.34 -5.33 1.41
N TYR A 344 16.29 -5.33 2.24
CA TYR A 344 15.63 -4.12 2.73
C TYR A 344 16.44 -3.34 3.77
N ALA A 345 17.45 -3.97 4.38
CA ALA A 345 18.26 -3.32 5.40
C ALA A 345 18.97 -2.09 4.84
N ASN A 346 19.07 -0.99 5.60
CA ASN A 346 19.76 0.21 5.12
C ASN A 346 21.25 -0.10 4.84
N GLY A 347 21.80 0.38 3.73
CA GLY A 347 23.22 0.16 3.41
C GLY A 347 24.17 0.68 4.51
N ALA A 348 23.79 1.78 5.18
CA ALA A 348 24.54 2.31 6.32
C ALA A 348 24.61 1.34 7.51
N SER A 349 23.56 0.56 7.76
CA SER A 349 23.54 -0.40 8.87
C SER A 349 24.49 -1.56 8.57
N THR A 350 24.42 -2.12 7.36
CA THR A 350 25.33 -3.17 6.91
C THR A 350 26.79 -2.71 6.95
N ASP A 351 27.08 -1.50 6.47
CA ASP A 351 28.44 -0.94 6.49
C ASP A 351 28.94 -0.71 7.91
N TYR A 352 28.09 -0.22 8.82
CA TYR A 352 28.42 -0.04 10.23
C TYR A 352 28.80 -1.37 10.89
N LEU A 353 27.98 -2.41 10.71
CA LEU A 353 28.22 -3.75 11.27
C LEU A 353 29.51 -4.37 10.73
N LYS A 354 29.77 -4.24 9.43
CA LYS A 354 31.03 -4.69 8.81
C LYS A 354 32.24 -3.92 9.35
N LYS A 355 32.13 -2.61 9.59
CA LYS A 355 33.19 -1.81 10.23
C LYS A 355 33.45 -2.22 11.68
N LEU A 356 32.44 -2.75 12.37
CA LEU A 356 32.63 -3.42 13.66
C LEU A 356 33.33 -4.78 13.51
N GLY A 357 33.66 -5.26 12.32
CA GLY A 357 34.28 -6.57 12.11
C GLY A 357 33.34 -7.74 12.37
N LEU A 358 32.03 -7.54 12.25
CA LEU A 358 31.02 -8.59 12.35
C LEU A 358 30.72 -9.21 10.99
N GLU A 359 30.46 -10.51 10.95
CA GLU A 359 29.95 -11.18 9.76
C GLU A 359 28.49 -10.79 9.51
N VAL A 360 28.19 -10.31 8.30
CA VAL A 360 26.84 -9.93 7.88
C VAL A 360 26.41 -10.76 6.67
N ALA A 361 25.43 -11.63 6.86
CA ALA A 361 24.83 -12.46 5.83
C ALA A 361 23.51 -11.85 5.33
N LEU A 362 23.28 -11.92 4.01
CA LEU A 362 22.02 -11.51 3.38
C LEU A 362 21.19 -12.74 3.01
N THR A 363 19.89 -12.69 3.31
CA THR A 363 18.93 -13.75 2.98
C THR A 363 17.70 -13.19 2.25
N PRO A 364 16.93 -14.03 1.54
CA PRO A 364 15.60 -13.66 1.06
C PRO A 364 14.71 -13.14 2.19
N THR A 365 13.74 -12.29 1.84
CA THR A 365 12.82 -11.72 2.82
C THR A 365 11.91 -12.79 3.40
N GLY A 366 11.63 -12.69 4.71
CA GLY A 366 10.79 -13.63 5.43
C GLY A 366 11.56 -14.40 6.48
N VAL A 367 11.04 -14.36 7.70
CA VAL A 367 11.64 -14.88 8.94
C VAL A 367 12.16 -16.32 8.80
N LYS A 368 11.52 -17.16 7.99
CA LYS A 368 11.96 -18.54 7.75
C LYS A 368 13.40 -18.62 7.21
N TYR A 369 13.79 -17.73 6.29
CA TYR A 369 15.14 -17.69 5.73
C TYR A 369 16.15 -17.06 6.69
N LEU A 370 15.75 -15.97 7.37
CA LEU A 370 16.60 -15.32 8.35
C LEU A 370 16.92 -16.25 9.52
N HIS A 371 15.91 -16.95 10.04
CA HIS A 371 16.03 -17.85 11.17
C HIS A 371 16.92 -19.05 10.84
N GLU A 372 16.72 -19.69 9.69
CA GLU A 372 17.54 -20.82 9.23
C GLU A 372 19.02 -20.41 9.12
N LYS A 373 19.31 -19.26 8.51
CA LYS A 373 20.69 -18.76 8.42
C LYS A 373 21.27 -18.37 9.78
N ALA A 374 20.47 -17.82 10.68
CA ALA A 374 20.91 -17.46 12.03
C ALA A 374 21.26 -18.68 12.89
N CYS A 375 20.65 -19.85 12.63
CA CYS A 375 20.98 -21.10 13.31
C CYS A 375 22.38 -21.66 12.99
N GLU A 376 23.05 -21.18 11.93
CA GLU A 376 24.40 -21.62 11.56
C GLU A 376 25.50 -21.04 12.47
N TYR A 377 25.17 -20.07 13.33
CA TYR A 377 26.09 -19.37 14.21
C TYR A 377 25.94 -19.82 15.67
N ASP A 378 26.96 -19.59 16.50
CA ASP A 378 26.83 -19.77 17.95
C ASP A 378 25.86 -18.76 18.55
N ILE A 379 25.93 -17.53 18.04
CA ILE A 379 24.95 -16.48 18.29
C ILE A 379 24.54 -15.89 16.93
N GLY A 380 23.28 -16.06 16.56
CA GLY A 380 22.71 -15.49 15.34
C GLY A 380 21.73 -14.38 15.67
N ILE A 381 21.99 -13.16 15.21
CA ILE A 381 21.08 -12.02 15.39
C ILE A 381 20.45 -11.70 14.03
N TYR A 382 19.12 -11.70 13.96
CA TYR A 382 18.43 -11.37 12.73
C TYR A 382 17.25 -10.43 12.96
N PHE A 383 17.13 -9.42 12.10
CA PHE A 383 15.99 -8.50 12.05
C PHE A 383 15.72 -8.10 10.60
N GLU A 384 14.45 -7.93 10.30
CA GLU A 384 14.00 -7.16 9.15
C GLU A 384 13.82 -5.70 9.57
N ALA A 385 14.01 -4.75 8.64
CA ALA A 385 13.80 -3.32 8.90
C ALA A 385 12.39 -2.98 9.41
N ASN A 386 11.40 -3.86 9.21
CA ASN A 386 10.04 -3.72 9.73
C ASN A 386 9.88 -3.98 11.23
N GLY A 387 10.97 -4.35 11.92
CA GLY A 387 10.97 -4.61 13.36
C GLY A 387 10.76 -6.07 13.75
N HIS A 388 10.62 -7.00 12.79
CA HIS A 388 10.54 -8.42 13.09
C HIS A 388 11.94 -9.02 13.22
N GLY A 389 12.28 -9.57 14.39
CA GLY A 389 13.57 -10.21 14.60
C GLY A 389 13.79 -10.72 16.00
N THR A 390 14.85 -11.52 16.19
CA THR A 390 15.25 -12.06 17.49
C THR A 390 16.75 -12.43 17.48
N ILE A 391 17.21 -12.99 18.61
CA ILE A 391 18.56 -13.53 18.79
C ILE A 391 18.44 -15.03 19.08
N LEU A 392 19.26 -15.84 18.41
CA LEU A 392 19.36 -17.27 18.60
C LEU A 392 20.70 -17.62 19.23
N PHE A 393 20.69 -18.58 20.16
CA PHE A 393 21.88 -19.13 20.78
C PHE A 393 21.96 -20.63 20.49
N SER A 394 23.12 -21.11 20.03
CA SER A 394 23.35 -22.53 19.80
C SER A 394 23.35 -23.29 21.14
N ALA A 395 22.88 -24.54 21.12
CA ALA A 395 22.87 -25.37 22.33
C ALA A 395 24.30 -25.63 22.87
N SER A 396 25.28 -25.75 21.97
CA SER A 396 26.69 -25.87 22.32
C SER A 396 27.19 -24.63 23.05
N PHE A 397 26.85 -23.44 22.56
CA PHE A 397 27.28 -22.19 23.17
C PHE A 397 26.60 -21.94 24.52
N LEU A 398 25.31 -22.26 24.67
CA LEU A 398 24.63 -22.17 25.97
C LEU A 398 25.25 -23.12 27.00
N SER A 399 25.55 -24.37 26.61
CA SER A 399 26.24 -25.31 27.49
C SER A 399 27.63 -24.82 27.88
N TRP A 400 28.36 -24.20 26.95
CA TRP A 400 29.64 -23.57 27.22
C TRP A 400 29.52 -22.41 28.22
N LEU A 401 28.54 -21.51 28.05
CA LEU A 401 28.28 -20.41 28.99
C LEU A 401 27.94 -20.92 30.40
N GLU A 402 27.10 -21.95 30.51
CA GLU A 402 26.75 -22.55 31.81
C GLU A 402 27.96 -23.16 32.52
N ASN A 403 28.83 -23.84 31.79
CA ASN A 403 30.07 -24.39 32.34
C ASN A 403 31.02 -23.27 32.77
N ARG A 404 31.18 -22.24 31.94
CA ARG A 404 32.01 -21.07 32.26
C ARG A 404 31.51 -20.32 33.49
N ASN A 405 30.19 -20.21 33.67
CA ASN A 405 29.59 -19.61 34.86
C ASN A 405 29.96 -20.38 36.15
N LYS A 406 30.00 -21.72 36.09
CA LYS A 406 30.39 -22.57 37.22
C LYS A 406 31.88 -22.45 37.53
N GLU A 407 32.72 -22.44 36.51
CA GLU A 407 34.17 -22.23 36.66
C GLU A 407 34.47 -20.87 37.32
N LEU A 408 33.92 -19.79 36.78
CA LEU A 408 34.14 -18.43 37.28
C LEU A 408 33.47 -18.16 38.63
N ALA A 409 32.48 -18.96 39.04
CA ALA A 409 31.96 -18.93 40.40
C ALA A 409 32.93 -19.51 41.44
N SER A 410 33.91 -20.32 41.01
CA SER A 410 34.91 -20.91 41.90
C SER A 410 36.21 -20.10 42.02
N SER A 411 36.46 -19.15 41.11
CA SER A 411 37.64 -18.26 41.13
C SER A 411 37.32 -16.89 41.73
N SER A 412 38.25 -16.32 42.51
CA SER A 412 38.12 -14.96 43.09
C SER A 412 38.52 -13.86 42.09
N GLU A 413 39.22 -14.25 41.02
CA GLU A 413 39.62 -13.40 39.90
C GLU A 413 38.57 -13.56 38.78
N GLY A 414 38.03 -12.45 38.25
CA GLY A 414 37.11 -12.46 37.10
C GLY A 414 35.65 -12.06 37.34
N LEU A 415 35.33 -11.22 38.34
CA LEU A 415 33.95 -10.77 38.61
C LEU A 415 33.23 -10.22 37.36
N GLU A 416 33.91 -9.42 36.54
CA GLU A 416 33.31 -8.83 35.34
C GLU A 416 33.06 -9.87 34.23
N GLN A 417 33.95 -10.87 34.10
CA GLN A 417 33.72 -12.01 33.20
C GLN A 417 32.50 -12.80 33.66
N GLN A 418 32.38 -13.06 34.96
CA GLN A 418 31.23 -13.77 35.53
C GLN A 418 29.92 -13.00 35.30
N LEU A 419 29.93 -11.67 35.48
CA LEU A 419 28.78 -10.82 35.17
C LEU A 419 28.45 -10.85 33.68
N SER A 420 29.44 -10.84 32.80
CA SER A 420 29.23 -10.94 31.35
C SER A 420 28.57 -12.26 30.95
N VAL A 421 29.02 -13.39 31.50
CA VAL A 421 28.36 -14.70 31.30
C VAL A 421 26.91 -14.66 31.80
N LYS A 422 26.67 -14.14 33.00
CA LYS A 422 25.32 -14.02 33.58
C LYS A 422 24.41 -13.13 32.74
N ARG A 423 24.92 -12.03 32.18
CA ARG A 423 24.20 -11.16 31.25
C ARG A 423 23.83 -11.92 29.99
N LEU A 424 24.75 -12.63 29.34
CA LEU A 424 24.46 -13.40 28.13
C LEU A 424 23.44 -14.52 28.38
N LEU A 425 23.54 -15.25 29.50
CA LEU A 425 22.54 -16.24 29.90
C LEU A 425 21.17 -15.59 30.13
N ALA A 426 21.11 -14.45 30.82
CA ALA A 426 19.86 -13.74 31.04
C ALA A 426 19.27 -13.15 29.74
N VAL A 427 20.11 -12.72 28.79
CA VAL A 427 19.64 -12.35 27.43
C VAL A 427 19.02 -13.57 26.74
N SER A 428 19.65 -14.75 26.82
CA SER A 428 19.14 -15.96 26.19
C SER A 428 17.79 -16.43 26.74
N GLU A 429 17.48 -16.06 27.99
CA GLU A 429 16.20 -16.33 28.66
C GLU A 429 15.17 -15.22 28.43
N LEU A 430 15.60 -13.96 28.31
CA LEU A 430 14.71 -12.83 28.01
C LEU A 430 14.24 -12.88 26.56
N ILE A 431 15.16 -13.11 25.63
CA ILE A 431 14.87 -13.08 24.19
C ILE A 431 14.12 -14.34 23.74
N ASN A 432 13.02 -14.16 23.01
CA ASN A 432 12.27 -15.29 22.50
C ASN A 432 12.99 -15.94 21.31
N GLN A 433 13.63 -17.07 21.53
CA GLN A 433 14.38 -17.79 20.50
C GLN A 433 13.51 -18.62 19.54
N ALA A 434 12.18 -18.56 19.66
CA ALA A 434 11.25 -19.26 18.74
C ALA A 434 10.91 -18.41 17.50
N VAL A 435 10.56 -17.14 17.72
CA VAL A 435 10.14 -16.18 16.69
C VAL A 435 10.38 -14.76 17.21
N GLY A 436 10.36 -13.75 16.33
CA GLY A 436 10.46 -12.35 16.74
C GLY A 436 9.36 -11.97 17.72
N ASP A 437 9.73 -11.34 18.83
CA ASP A 437 8.86 -11.06 19.96
C ASP A 437 8.99 -9.61 20.41
N ALA A 438 7.94 -8.84 20.17
CA ALA A 438 7.94 -7.42 20.42
C ALA A 438 8.04 -7.08 21.91
N LEU A 439 7.40 -7.86 22.78
CA LEU A 439 7.42 -7.61 24.23
C LEU A 439 8.81 -7.88 24.79
N SER A 440 9.36 -9.05 24.46
CA SER A 440 10.71 -9.44 24.80
C SER A 440 11.77 -8.46 24.27
N GLY A 441 11.63 -8.06 23.01
CA GLY A 441 12.55 -7.14 22.33
C GLY A 441 12.56 -5.74 22.95
N VAL A 442 11.39 -5.17 23.26
CA VAL A 442 11.28 -3.88 23.95
C VAL A 442 11.98 -3.91 25.31
N LEU A 443 11.76 -4.97 26.09
CA LEU A 443 12.44 -5.13 27.39
C LEU A 443 13.95 -5.22 27.25
N LEU A 444 14.45 -5.95 26.25
CA LEU A 444 15.89 -6.06 26.01
C LEU A 444 16.50 -4.73 25.55
N VAL A 445 15.81 -3.96 24.70
CA VAL A 445 16.25 -2.60 24.31
C VAL A 445 16.39 -1.70 25.53
N GLU A 446 15.37 -1.62 26.39
CA GLU A 446 15.41 -0.75 27.57
C GLU A 446 16.53 -1.14 28.55
N VAL A 447 16.76 -2.45 28.76
CA VAL A 447 17.90 -2.93 29.55
C VAL A 447 19.22 -2.48 28.94
N ILE A 448 19.42 -2.68 27.63
CA ILE A 448 20.70 -2.38 26.97
C ILE A 448 20.95 -0.87 26.98
N LEU A 449 19.95 -0.04 26.69
CA LEU A 449 20.09 1.42 26.77
C LEU A 449 20.49 1.86 28.17
N ARG A 450 19.91 1.26 29.21
CA ARG A 450 20.29 1.55 30.60
C ARG A 450 21.68 1.02 30.95
N HIS A 451 22.05 -0.16 30.49
CA HIS A 451 23.39 -0.72 30.67
C HIS A 451 24.47 0.16 30.01
N MET A 452 24.17 0.75 28.86
CA MET A 452 25.08 1.62 28.12
C MET A 452 25.06 3.07 28.61
N GLY A 453 24.07 3.47 29.42
CA GLY A 453 23.80 4.86 29.77
C GLY A 453 23.43 5.72 28.55
N TRP A 454 22.74 5.15 27.56
CA TRP A 454 22.45 5.80 26.29
C TRP A 454 21.04 6.36 26.23
N SER A 455 20.93 7.60 25.75
CA SER A 455 19.67 8.08 25.21
C SER A 455 19.38 7.41 23.87
N ILE A 456 18.11 7.43 23.48
CA ILE A 456 17.67 6.99 22.16
C ILE A 456 18.26 7.86 21.03
N GLN A 457 18.54 9.16 21.26
CA GLN A 457 19.28 9.95 20.25
C GLN A 457 20.70 9.39 20.07
N ARG A 458 21.40 9.09 21.17
CA ARG A 458 22.73 8.49 21.11
C ARG A 458 22.72 7.12 20.42
N TRP A 459 21.68 6.32 20.66
CA TRP A 459 21.47 5.07 19.93
C TRP A 459 21.22 5.33 18.43
N ASN A 460 20.43 6.34 18.08
CA ASN A 460 20.17 6.64 16.68
C ASN A 460 21.45 7.12 15.95
N GLU A 461 22.35 7.80 16.64
CA GLU A 461 23.66 8.26 16.14
C GLU A 461 24.67 7.15 15.81
N LEU A 462 24.38 5.87 16.11
CA LEU A 462 25.29 4.75 15.76
C LEU A 462 25.74 4.79 14.29
N TYR A 463 24.84 5.20 13.41
CA TYR A 463 25.11 5.49 12.00
C TYR A 463 24.00 6.37 11.44
N GLN A 464 24.28 7.15 10.41
CA GLN A 464 23.21 7.88 9.72
C GLN A 464 22.65 7.01 8.58
N ASP A 465 21.34 6.79 8.58
CA ASP A 465 20.68 6.09 7.49
C ASP A 465 20.89 6.79 6.16
N LEU A 466 21.19 6.00 5.12
CA LEU A 466 21.14 6.49 3.75
C LEU A 466 19.67 6.82 3.41
N PRO A 467 19.40 7.94 2.70
CA PRO A 467 18.06 8.25 2.23
C PRO A 467 17.48 7.10 1.40
N SER A 468 16.43 6.46 1.92
CA SER A 468 15.79 5.29 1.32
C SER A 468 14.30 5.52 1.08
N ARG A 469 13.74 4.85 0.07
CA ARG A 469 12.29 4.82 -0.12
C ARG A 469 11.85 3.51 -0.80
N GLN A 470 10.71 3.01 -0.35
CA GLN A 470 10.09 1.80 -0.83
C GLN A 470 8.81 2.15 -1.60
N LEU A 471 8.62 1.54 -2.77
CA LEU A 471 7.43 1.73 -3.61
C LEU A 471 6.76 0.38 -3.92
N LYS A 472 5.43 0.43 -4.00
CA LYS A 472 4.63 -0.68 -4.50
C LYS A 472 4.20 -0.34 -5.93
N VAL A 473 4.51 -1.23 -6.85
CA VAL A 473 4.21 -1.12 -8.28
C VAL A 473 3.15 -2.15 -8.63
N LYS A 474 2.04 -1.73 -9.20
CA LYS A 474 1.03 -2.69 -9.64
C LYS A 474 1.39 -3.29 -10.99
N VAL A 475 1.36 -4.62 -11.10
CA VAL A 475 1.68 -5.35 -12.36
C VAL A 475 0.66 -6.43 -12.65
N MET A 476 0.38 -6.68 -13.93
CA MET A 476 -0.61 -7.67 -14.37
C MET A 476 -0.37 -9.08 -13.81
N ASP A 477 0.89 -9.53 -13.85
CA ASP A 477 1.30 -10.82 -13.30
C ASP A 477 2.61 -10.66 -12.51
N ARG A 478 2.53 -10.88 -11.19
CA ARG A 478 3.70 -10.82 -10.30
C ARG A 478 4.66 -12.00 -10.52
N THR A 479 4.19 -13.13 -11.04
CA THR A 479 5.00 -14.34 -11.25
C THR A 479 5.95 -14.21 -12.44
N ALA A 480 5.71 -13.22 -13.29
CA ALA A 480 6.62 -12.84 -14.38
C ALA A 480 7.99 -12.34 -13.87
N VAL A 481 8.07 -11.87 -12.62
CA VAL A 481 9.33 -11.43 -12.01
C VAL A 481 9.89 -12.51 -11.10
N THR A 482 11.04 -13.05 -11.49
CA THR A 482 11.80 -14.02 -10.70
C THR A 482 13.14 -13.43 -10.31
N THR A 483 13.58 -13.67 -9.07
CA THR A 483 14.81 -13.09 -8.52
C THR A 483 15.82 -14.16 -8.12
N ALA A 484 17.08 -13.75 -7.98
CA ALA A 484 18.21 -14.52 -7.48
C ALA A 484 19.00 -13.70 -6.44
N ASN A 485 20.07 -14.30 -5.91
CA ASN A 485 21.01 -13.64 -4.98
C ASN A 485 20.30 -12.96 -3.80
N ALA A 486 19.61 -13.73 -2.96
CA ALA A 486 18.83 -13.20 -1.83
C ALA A 486 17.78 -12.14 -2.22
N GLU A 487 17.13 -12.32 -3.37
CA GLU A 487 16.15 -11.41 -3.97
C GLU A 487 16.70 -10.02 -4.37
N THR A 488 18.02 -9.86 -4.49
CA THR A 488 18.64 -8.58 -4.88
C THR A 488 18.78 -8.42 -6.40
N GLU A 489 18.73 -9.52 -7.15
CA GLU A 489 18.91 -9.52 -8.60
C GLU A 489 17.68 -10.10 -9.30
N VAL A 490 17.22 -9.42 -10.35
CA VAL A 490 16.13 -9.89 -11.21
C VAL A 490 16.70 -10.81 -12.29
N VAL A 491 16.19 -12.03 -12.36
CA VAL A 491 16.53 -13.00 -13.43
C VAL A 491 15.58 -12.88 -14.61
N LYS A 492 14.30 -12.60 -14.34
CA LYS A 492 13.27 -12.38 -15.37
C LYS A 492 12.38 -11.21 -14.97
N PRO A 493 11.94 -10.37 -15.93
CA PRO A 493 12.28 -10.38 -17.35
C PRO A 493 13.75 -10.00 -17.62
N THR A 494 14.32 -10.53 -18.71
CA THR A 494 15.70 -10.21 -19.15
C THR A 494 15.80 -8.74 -19.55
N GLY A 495 16.92 -8.08 -19.24
CA GLY A 495 17.11 -6.65 -19.50
C GLY A 495 16.75 -5.77 -18.30
N LEU A 496 15.87 -6.24 -17.39
CA LEU A 496 15.44 -5.44 -16.24
C LEU A 496 16.58 -5.24 -15.23
N GLN A 497 17.38 -6.27 -14.94
CA GLN A 497 18.50 -6.13 -14.00
C GLN A 497 19.61 -5.26 -14.58
N GLU A 498 19.90 -5.37 -15.88
CA GLU A 498 20.88 -4.54 -16.57
C GLU A 498 20.46 -3.06 -16.53
N ALA A 499 19.17 -2.79 -16.72
CA ALA A 499 18.62 -1.44 -16.61
C ALA A 499 18.71 -0.90 -15.17
N ILE A 500 18.43 -1.73 -14.15
CA ILE A 500 18.63 -1.38 -12.74
C ILE A 500 20.11 -1.05 -12.47
N ASN A 501 21.04 -1.89 -12.94
CA ASN A 501 22.47 -1.70 -12.74
C ASN A 501 22.98 -0.41 -13.41
N CYS A 502 22.54 -0.14 -14.64
CA CYS A 502 22.88 1.10 -15.36
C CYS A 502 22.40 2.34 -14.61
N GLU A 503 21.22 2.27 -13.98
CA GLU A 503 20.68 3.37 -13.19
C GLU A 503 21.44 3.57 -11.88
N VAL A 504 21.69 2.47 -11.15
CA VAL A 504 22.42 2.47 -9.88
C VAL A 504 23.83 3.06 -10.03
N ALA A 505 24.52 2.76 -11.13
CA ALA A 505 25.86 3.26 -11.41
C ALA A 505 25.97 4.79 -11.48
N LYS A 506 24.86 5.51 -11.68
CA LYS A 506 24.83 6.98 -11.73
C LYS A 506 24.94 7.63 -10.34
N TYR A 507 24.83 6.86 -9.26
CA TYR A 507 24.73 7.38 -7.89
C TYR A 507 25.80 6.76 -6.98
N THR A 508 26.51 7.62 -6.24
CA THR A 508 27.46 7.20 -5.21
C THR A 508 26.74 6.47 -4.09
N MET A 509 27.18 5.25 -3.76
CA MET A 509 26.51 4.35 -2.80
C MET A 509 25.05 4.02 -3.16
N GLY A 510 24.68 4.14 -4.45
CA GLY A 510 23.36 3.74 -4.93
C GLY A 510 23.15 2.23 -4.81
N ARG A 511 21.93 1.81 -4.43
CA ARG A 511 21.54 0.38 -4.44
C ARG A 511 20.05 0.25 -4.70
N SER A 512 19.65 -0.55 -5.68
CA SER A 512 18.25 -0.74 -6.06
C SER A 512 17.96 -2.21 -6.32
N PHE A 513 16.80 -2.70 -5.92
CA PHE A 513 16.34 -4.04 -6.26
C PHE A 513 14.82 -4.09 -6.43
N VAL A 514 14.34 -5.11 -7.16
CA VAL A 514 12.92 -5.32 -7.46
C VAL A 514 12.57 -6.78 -7.15
N ARG A 515 11.46 -7.01 -6.47
CA ARG A 515 10.96 -8.36 -6.17
C ARG A 515 9.43 -8.45 -6.11
N PRO A 516 8.83 -9.60 -6.41
CA PRO A 516 7.37 -9.79 -6.25
C PRO A 516 6.96 -9.75 -4.78
N SER A 517 5.81 -9.16 -4.44
CA SER A 517 5.30 -9.15 -3.06
C SER A 517 4.78 -10.53 -2.65
N GLY A 518 5.18 -11.02 -1.47
CA GLY A 518 4.75 -12.33 -0.92
C GLY A 518 3.40 -12.33 -0.18
N ALA A 519 2.78 -11.16 0.07
CA ALA A 519 1.48 -11.07 0.74
C ALA A 519 0.34 -11.39 -0.24
N SER A 520 -0.26 -12.57 -0.11
CA SER A 520 -1.34 -13.10 -0.95
C SER A 520 -2.69 -12.48 -0.62
N LEU A 521 -2.93 -11.22 -1.01
CA LEU A 521 -4.31 -10.74 -1.19
C LEU A 521 -4.78 -11.14 -2.59
N LEU A 522 -6.00 -11.68 -2.68
CA LEU A 522 -6.68 -12.19 -3.89
C LEU A 522 -6.90 -11.19 -5.03
N SER A 523 -6.26 -10.02 -4.96
CA SER A 523 -6.21 -9.00 -6.01
C SER A 523 -4.85 -8.31 -6.15
N ALA A 524 -3.78 -8.82 -5.51
CA ALA A 524 -2.49 -8.17 -5.49
C ALA A 524 -1.67 -8.43 -6.77
N THR A 525 -2.05 -7.74 -7.84
CA THR A 525 -1.19 -7.28 -8.93
C THR A 525 -0.10 -6.37 -8.35
N GLU A 526 0.89 -6.86 -7.58
CA GLU A 526 1.87 -5.99 -6.88
C GLU A 526 3.30 -6.55 -6.83
N ILE A 527 4.24 -5.80 -7.43
CA ILE A 527 5.70 -5.91 -7.27
C ILE A 527 6.17 -4.83 -6.31
N ARG A 528 7.11 -5.15 -5.42
CA ARG A 528 7.78 -4.17 -4.57
C ARG A 528 9.12 -3.82 -5.20
N ALA A 529 9.31 -2.53 -5.48
CA ALA A 529 10.61 -1.99 -5.84
C ALA A 529 11.13 -1.22 -4.62
N THR A 530 12.28 -1.62 -4.10
CA THR A 530 12.93 -0.94 -2.99
C THR A 530 14.25 -0.41 -3.50
N VAL A 531 14.41 0.92 -3.41
CA VAL A 531 15.60 1.58 -3.90
C VAL A 531 16.19 2.44 -2.81
N CYS A 532 17.43 2.14 -2.47
CA CYS A 532 18.31 2.99 -1.71
C CYS A 532 18.92 4.04 -2.67
N PHE A 533 18.55 5.30 -2.41
CA PHE A 533 19.04 6.56 -2.99
C PHE A 533 18.36 7.15 -4.24
N CYS A 534 18.26 8.49 -4.22
CA CYS A 534 17.67 9.45 -5.17
C CYS A 534 16.24 9.23 -5.71
N ARG A 535 15.35 10.20 -5.44
CA ARG A 535 14.00 10.33 -6.03
C ARG A 535 14.02 10.21 -7.57
N LYS A 536 15.12 10.65 -8.22
CA LYS A 536 15.37 10.54 -9.66
C LYS A 536 15.58 9.07 -10.10
N MET A 537 16.52 8.34 -9.48
CA MET A 537 16.74 6.91 -9.69
C MET A 537 15.46 6.09 -9.54
N GLN A 538 14.67 6.37 -8.50
CA GLN A 538 13.41 5.67 -8.26
C GLN A 538 12.35 5.90 -9.34
N THR A 539 12.27 7.11 -9.87
CA THR A 539 11.31 7.42 -10.95
C THR A 539 11.73 6.70 -12.22
N GLN A 540 13.03 6.66 -12.51
CA GLN A 540 13.57 5.95 -13.68
C GLN A 540 13.43 4.43 -13.57
N THR A 541 13.77 3.82 -12.42
CA THR A 541 13.54 2.38 -12.19
C THR A 541 12.05 2.01 -12.26
N TYR A 542 11.17 2.87 -11.73
CA TYR A 542 9.72 2.68 -11.85
C TYR A 542 9.24 2.70 -13.31
N GLU A 543 9.72 3.66 -14.11
CA GLU A 543 9.42 3.75 -15.54
C GLU A 543 9.94 2.55 -16.33
N ILE A 544 11.16 2.07 -16.03
CA ILE A 544 11.75 0.87 -16.63
C ILE A 544 10.86 -0.37 -16.38
N VAL A 545 10.38 -0.56 -15.14
CA VAL A 545 9.50 -1.68 -14.79
C VAL A 545 8.16 -1.59 -15.51
N ASN A 546 7.58 -0.39 -15.63
CA ASN A 546 6.27 -0.18 -16.24
C ASN A 546 6.30 -0.27 -17.78
N GLY A 547 7.39 0.17 -18.42
CA GLY A 547 7.57 0.13 -19.88
C GLY A 547 7.72 -1.27 -20.48
N SER A 548 7.81 -2.31 -19.64
CA SER A 548 8.01 -3.70 -20.05
C SER A 548 6.69 -4.44 -20.39
N TYR A 549 5.52 -3.79 -20.26
CA TYR A 549 4.19 -4.38 -20.49
C TYR A 549 3.34 -3.53 -21.44
N VAL A 550 2.94 -4.06 -22.61
CA VAL A 550 2.04 -3.38 -23.57
C VAL A 550 0.89 -4.31 -23.99
N PRO A 551 -0.39 -3.91 -23.83
CA PRO A 551 -1.51 -4.48 -24.55
C PRO A 551 -2.16 -3.47 -25.53
N VAL A 552 -2.57 -3.97 -26.70
CA VAL A 552 -3.26 -3.23 -27.80
C VAL A 552 -4.77 -3.42 -27.69
N ALA A 553 -5.58 -2.37 -27.94
CA ALA A 553 -7.04 -2.49 -28.08
C ALA A 553 -7.59 -1.56 -29.21
N GLU A 554 -8.55 -2.09 -29.96
CA GLU A 554 -9.20 -1.50 -31.16
C GLU A 554 -10.51 -0.74 -30.83
N ASN A 555 -10.83 0.31 -31.61
CA ASN A 555 -12.00 1.19 -31.47
C ASN A 555 -13.06 0.97 -32.57
N LYS A 556 -14.33 1.27 -32.26
CA LYS A 556 -15.41 1.54 -33.24
C LYS A 556 -16.26 2.76 -32.82
N GLN A 557 -16.51 3.66 -33.78
CA GLN A 557 -17.23 4.94 -33.70
C GLN A 557 -18.72 4.80 -34.06
N GLU A 558 -19.57 5.72 -33.57
CA GLU A 558 -20.80 6.19 -34.26
C GLU A 558 -21.28 7.57 -33.73
N SER A 559 -21.98 8.32 -34.60
CA SER A 559 -22.18 9.80 -34.67
C SER A 559 -23.40 10.41 -33.91
N PRO A 560 -23.48 11.75 -33.71
CA PRO A 560 -24.47 12.40 -32.84
C PRO A 560 -25.69 13.01 -33.57
N ALA A 561 -26.80 13.20 -32.84
CA ALA A 561 -27.95 14.02 -33.24
C ALA A 561 -28.28 15.06 -32.16
N GLU A 562 -28.46 16.31 -32.58
CA GLU A 562 -28.77 17.49 -31.76
C GLU A 562 -30.24 17.52 -31.33
N ASP A 563 -30.51 18.05 -30.14
CA ASP A 563 -31.79 18.71 -29.89
C ASP A 563 -31.66 19.85 -28.86
N LYS A 564 -32.20 21.01 -29.24
CA LYS A 564 -32.20 22.29 -28.53
C LYS A 564 -33.27 22.31 -27.45
N ASN A 565 -32.96 22.88 -26.27
CA ASN A 565 -33.89 23.68 -25.47
C ASN A 565 -33.13 24.43 -24.37
N ASN A 566 -33.37 25.75 -24.28
CA ASN A 566 -32.78 26.67 -23.31
C ASN A 566 -33.04 26.23 -21.87
N VAL A 567 -31.98 25.90 -21.13
CA VAL A 567 -32.07 25.61 -19.69
C VAL A 567 -30.95 26.34 -18.96
N LYS A 568 -31.31 27.03 -17.88
CA LYS A 568 -30.36 27.71 -16.98
C LYS A 568 -29.34 26.70 -16.45
N LEU A 569 -28.06 26.93 -16.76
CA LEU A 569 -26.95 26.15 -16.25
C LEU A 569 -26.77 26.34 -14.75
N GLU A 570 -26.45 25.25 -14.05
CA GLU A 570 -26.00 25.32 -12.66
C GLU A 570 -24.56 25.88 -12.60
N THR A 571 -24.26 26.59 -11.51
CA THR A 571 -22.89 27.05 -11.21
C THR A 571 -21.98 25.87 -10.82
N VAL A 572 -20.68 25.97 -11.12
CA VAL A 572 -19.66 24.93 -10.88
C VAL A 572 -19.63 24.51 -9.39
N GLY A 573 -19.28 23.25 -9.12
CA GLY A 573 -19.23 22.67 -7.77
C GLY A 573 -20.38 21.69 -7.48
N ALA A 574 -20.96 21.10 -8.54
CA ALA A 574 -22.08 20.17 -8.40
C ALA A 574 -21.63 18.83 -7.78
N PHE A 575 -20.39 18.41 -8.01
CA PHE A 575 -19.88 17.10 -7.56
C PHE A 575 -19.67 17.00 -6.04
N GLN A 576 -19.37 18.11 -5.37
CA GLN A 576 -19.14 18.15 -3.93
C GLN A 576 -20.45 18.07 -3.14
N LYS A 577 -21.58 18.40 -3.79
CA LYS A 577 -22.93 18.33 -3.22
C LYS A 577 -23.57 16.94 -3.36
N LEU A 578 -22.90 15.98 -4.00
CA LEU A 578 -23.42 14.63 -4.19
C LEU A 578 -23.67 13.92 -2.85
N PRO A 579 -24.77 13.17 -2.67
CA PRO A 579 -25.13 12.49 -1.41
C PRO A 579 -24.30 11.22 -1.17
N MET A 580 -23.87 10.95 0.06
CA MET A 580 -23.17 9.69 0.38
C MET A 580 -24.05 8.48 0.00
N VAL A 581 -23.55 7.70 -0.96
CA VAL A 581 -24.21 6.47 -1.40
C VAL A 581 -23.79 5.36 -0.44
N MET A 582 -24.75 4.60 0.08
CA MET A 582 -24.46 3.43 0.91
C MET A 582 -24.31 2.18 0.02
N PRO A 583 -23.47 1.20 0.42
CA PRO A 583 -23.39 -0.08 -0.28
C PRO A 583 -24.75 -0.76 -0.39
N SER A 584 -24.97 -1.47 -1.50
CA SER A 584 -26.25 -2.15 -1.79
C SER A 584 -26.69 -3.12 -0.67
N VAL A 585 -25.73 -3.83 -0.08
CA VAL A 585 -25.94 -4.80 1.02
C VAL A 585 -26.41 -4.12 2.30
N ASP A 586 -25.84 -2.96 2.63
CA ASP A 586 -26.16 -2.23 3.86
C ASP A 586 -27.56 -1.62 3.81
N ILE A 587 -27.97 -1.13 2.63
CA ILE A 587 -29.34 -0.65 2.39
C ILE A 587 -30.34 -1.78 2.64
N LEU A 588 -30.09 -2.97 2.09
CA LEU A 588 -30.96 -4.13 2.25
C LEU A 588 -31.04 -4.60 3.71
N TYR A 589 -29.88 -4.75 4.37
CA TYR A 589 -29.84 -5.24 5.74
C TYR A 589 -30.49 -4.26 6.73
N SER A 590 -30.24 -2.96 6.56
CA SER A 590 -30.86 -1.89 7.33
C SER A 590 -32.39 -1.90 7.16
N ALA A 591 -32.89 -2.03 5.93
CA ALA A 591 -34.31 -2.08 5.63
C ALA A 591 -35.00 -3.31 6.27
N ILE A 592 -34.39 -4.50 6.19
CA ILE A 592 -34.90 -5.73 6.82
C ILE A 592 -34.93 -5.61 8.35
N LYS A 593 -33.88 -5.03 8.95
CA LYS A 593 -33.79 -4.86 10.41
C LYS A 593 -34.86 -3.91 10.94
N LYS A 594 -35.10 -2.80 10.23
CA LYS A 594 -36.12 -1.82 10.60
C LYS A 594 -37.54 -2.34 10.39
N SER A 595 -37.80 -3.05 9.29
CA SER A 595 -39.13 -3.60 9.00
C SER A 595 -39.57 -4.64 10.05
N LYS A 596 -38.67 -5.52 10.51
CA LYS A 596 -38.97 -6.52 11.55
C LYS A 596 -39.43 -5.93 12.88
N ARG A 597 -39.06 -4.68 13.19
CA ARG A 597 -39.39 -4.01 14.46
C ARG A 597 -40.80 -3.39 14.47
N ILE A 598 -41.50 -3.37 13.33
CA ILE A 598 -42.83 -2.79 13.24
C ILE A 598 -43.87 -3.69 13.91
N SER A 599 -44.64 -3.11 14.83
CA SER A 599 -45.73 -3.75 15.56
C SER A 599 -47.09 -3.53 14.88
N PRO A 600 -48.08 -4.42 15.10
CA PRO A 600 -49.43 -4.23 14.59
C PRO A 600 -50.10 -3.00 15.23
N THR A 601 -51.13 -2.48 14.56
CA THR A 601 -51.93 -1.36 15.07
C THR A 601 -52.66 -1.78 16.36
N LYS A 602 -52.58 -0.92 17.39
CA LYS A 602 -53.21 -1.15 18.69
C LYS A 602 -54.75 -1.18 18.53
N GLY A 603 -55.43 -2.08 19.25
CA GLY A 603 -56.90 -2.17 19.27
C GLY A 603 -57.54 -3.27 18.39
N ILE A 604 -56.76 -4.05 17.63
CA ILE A 604 -57.31 -5.17 16.84
C ILE A 604 -57.50 -6.40 17.73
N VAL A 605 -58.75 -6.73 18.08
CA VAL A 605 -59.09 -7.85 18.98
C VAL A 605 -58.89 -9.22 18.30
N ASN A 606 -59.28 -9.36 17.03
CA ASN A 606 -59.17 -10.61 16.28
C ASN A 606 -57.71 -10.94 15.94
N ALA A 607 -57.20 -12.08 16.43
CA ALA A 607 -55.81 -12.51 16.27
C ALA A 607 -55.38 -12.65 14.79
N ALA A 608 -56.23 -13.21 13.93
CA ALA A 608 -55.93 -13.36 12.51
C ALA A 608 -55.86 -12.00 11.79
N LYS A 609 -56.75 -11.06 12.14
CA LYS A 609 -56.73 -9.70 11.61
C LYS A 609 -55.52 -8.89 12.10
N ARG A 610 -55.04 -9.18 13.32
CA ARG A 610 -53.85 -8.55 13.92
C ARG A 610 -52.56 -8.98 13.23
N GLU A 611 -52.38 -10.27 12.97
CA GLU A 611 -51.23 -10.78 12.20
C GLU A 611 -51.25 -10.28 10.75
N ARG A 612 -52.43 -10.17 10.14
CA ARG A 612 -52.57 -9.54 8.80
C ARG A 612 -52.07 -8.09 8.78
N ASN A 613 -52.50 -7.31 9.76
CA ASN A 613 -52.08 -5.92 9.87
C ASN A 613 -50.57 -5.80 10.14
N LYS A 614 -50.00 -6.70 10.97
CA LYS A 614 -48.56 -6.74 11.24
C LYS A 614 -47.76 -6.98 9.94
N GLY A 615 -48.06 -8.05 9.20
CA GLY A 615 -47.35 -8.38 7.96
C GLY A 615 -47.43 -7.30 6.89
N ALA A 616 -48.61 -6.70 6.69
CA ALA A 616 -48.78 -5.60 5.75
C ALA A 616 -47.96 -4.35 6.12
N ARG A 617 -47.91 -4.00 7.42
CA ARG A 617 -47.13 -2.86 7.92
C ARG A 617 -45.62 -3.10 7.88
N GLN A 618 -45.18 -4.33 8.12
CA GLN A 618 -43.77 -4.70 7.97
C GLN A 618 -43.34 -4.63 6.50
N LEU A 619 -44.20 -5.05 5.56
CA LEU A 619 -43.91 -4.98 4.12
C LEU A 619 -43.86 -3.52 3.63
N ASP A 620 -44.83 -2.69 4.02
CA ASP A 620 -44.85 -1.26 3.68
C ASP A 620 -43.60 -0.53 4.19
N ALA A 621 -43.19 -0.84 5.43
CA ALA A 621 -41.95 -0.31 5.99
C ALA A 621 -40.70 -0.77 5.22
N LEU A 622 -40.63 -2.05 4.81
CA LEU A 622 -39.51 -2.56 4.00
C LEU A 622 -39.42 -1.83 2.65
N MET A 623 -40.55 -1.67 1.96
CA MET A 623 -40.59 -0.98 0.66
C MET A 623 -40.21 0.49 0.78
N LYS A 624 -40.67 1.16 1.85
CA LYS A 624 -40.32 2.55 2.12
C LYS A 624 -38.82 2.71 2.42
N GLU A 625 -38.24 1.85 3.26
CA GLU A 625 -36.82 1.92 3.61
C GLU A 625 -35.89 1.58 2.43
N LEU A 626 -36.34 0.78 1.46
CA LEU A 626 -35.61 0.53 0.21
C LEU A 626 -35.81 1.64 -0.84
N GLY A 627 -37.02 2.18 -0.96
CA GLY A 627 -37.37 3.14 -2.00
C GLY A 627 -36.88 4.57 -1.74
N VAL A 628 -36.82 5.00 -0.48
CA VAL A 628 -36.40 6.36 -0.11
C VAL A 628 -34.93 6.64 -0.50
N PRO A 629 -33.94 5.81 -0.15
CA PRO A 629 -32.55 6.03 -0.56
C PRO A 629 -32.37 6.09 -2.08
N LEU A 630 -33.01 5.18 -2.82
CA LEU A 630 -32.92 5.14 -4.29
C LEU A 630 -33.53 6.39 -4.94
N ARG A 631 -34.60 6.94 -4.35
CA ARG A 631 -35.18 8.21 -4.79
C ARG A 631 -34.23 9.36 -4.50
N ASP A 632 -33.71 9.44 -3.28
CA ASP A 632 -32.81 10.52 -2.86
C ASP A 632 -31.53 10.55 -3.72
N TYR A 633 -31.02 9.40 -4.14
CA TYR A 633 -29.89 9.33 -5.07
C TYR A 633 -30.25 9.85 -6.46
N LEU A 634 -31.41 9.49 -7.03
CA LEU A 634 -31.83 10.02 -8.33
C LEU A 634 -32.11 11.53 -8.29
N ASP A 635 -32.68 12.03 -7.19
CA ASP A 635 -33.08 13.42 -7.08
C ASP A 635 -31.88 14.37 -6.83
N LYS A 636 -30.79 13.86 -6.22
CA LYS A 636 -29.60 14.66 -5.84
C LYS A 636 -28.40 14.50 -6.77
N PHE A 637 -28.41 13.55 -7.70
CA PHE A 637 -27.38 13.47 -8.73
C PHE A 637 -27.74 14.42 -9.89
N PRO A 638 -26.83 15.34 -10.28
CA PRO A 638 -27.12 16.35 -11.29
C PRO A 638 -27.24 15.73 -12.67
N ASN A 639 -28.13 16.27 -13.50
CA ASN A 639 -28.23 15.83 -14.89
C ASN A 639 -27.08 16.42 -15.71
N ARG A 640 -26.37 15.60 -16.50
CA ARG A 640 -25.26 16.04 -17.37
C ARG A 640 -25.61 17.25 -18.25
N LYS A 641 -26.88 17.37 -18.66
CA LYS A 641 -27.35 18.49 -19.51
C LYS A 641 -27.34 19.85 -18.80
N TYR A 642 -27.41 19.87 -17.47
CA TYR A 642 -27.51 21.11 -16.68
C TYR A 642 -26.19 21.49 -16.00
N LEU A 643 -25.20 20.60 -16.05
CA LEU A 643 -23.85 20.85 -15.55
C LEU A 643 -23.11 21.85 -16.42
N HIS A 644 -22.18 22.57 -15.79
CA HIS A 644 -21.27 23.46 -16.48
C HIS A 644 -20.45 22.70 -17.56
N PRO A 645 -20.15 23.29 -18.74
CA PRO A 645 -19.44 22.60 -19.83
C PRO A 645 -18.10 21.97 -19.42
N TYR A 646 -17.40 22.62 -18.48
CA TYR A 646 -16.19 22.08 -17.86
C TYR A 646 -16.47 20.77 -17.07
N GLU A 647 -17.47 20.76 -16.20
CA GLU A 647 -17.85 19.57 -15.41
C GLU A 647 -18.41 18.45 -16.29
N ARG A 648 -19.10 18.80 -17.38
CA ARG A 648 -19.52 17.84 -18.41
C ARG A 648 -18.33 17.14 -19.07
N SER A 649 -17.31 17.92 -19.44
CA SER A 649 -16.07 17.39 -20.03
C SER A 649 -15.31 16.50 -19.04
N LEU A 650 -15.32 16.85 -17.74
CA LEU A 650 -14.72 16.02 -16.69
C LEU A 650 -15.38 14.64 -16.55
N ILE A 651 -16.72 14.58 -16.59
CA ILE A 651 -17.45 13.30 -16.54
C ILE A 651 -17.05 12.42 -17.72
N GLU A 652 -17.06 12.98 -18.93
CA GLU A 652 -16.77 12.28 -20.19
C GLU A 652 -15.34 11.73 -20.22
N LEU A 653 -14.36 12.57 -19.88
CA LEU A 653 -12.95 12.19 -19.85
C LEU A 653 -12.62 11.15 -18.76
N THR A 654 -13.40 11.10 -17.67
CA THR A 654 -13.11 10.25 -16.50
C THR A 654 -13.90 8.95 -16.48
N LEU A 655 -15.20 8.99 -16.78
CA LEU A 655 -16.10 7.84 -16.68
C LEU A 655 -16.38 7.16 -18.03
N GLY A 656 -15.95 7.80 -19.13
CA GLY A 656 -16.28 7.41 -20.49
C GLY A 656 -17.69 7.85 -20.90
N ASP A 657 -17.93 7.91 -22.20
CA ASP A 657 -19.22 8.35 -22.73
C ASP A 657 -20.38 7.42 -22.35
N GLY A 658 -21.45 8.02 -21.83
CA GLY A 658 -22.74 7.36 -21.58
C GLY A 658 -22.81 6.48 -20.33
N ASN A 659 -21.69 6.18 -19.67
CA ASN A 659 -21.65 5.33 -18.47
C ASN A 659 -22.40 5.98 -17.30
N TYR A 660 -22.25 7.29 -17.10
CA TYR A 660 -22.92 8.04 -16.04
C TYR A 660 -24.46 7.97 -16.18
N GLU A 661 -24.98 8.22 -17.37
CA GLU A 661 -26.41 8.18 -17.68
C GLU A 661 -26.96 6.76 -17.66
N GLU A 662 -26.18 5.78 -18.11
CA GLU A 662 -26.57 4.37 -18.07
C GLU A 662 -26.80 3.90 -16.64
N VAL A 663 -25.88 4.20 -15.72
CA VAL A 663 -26.00 3.81 -14.30
C VAL A 663 -27.21 4.48 -13.64
N LEU A 664 -27.44 5.78 -13.88
CA LEU A 664 -28.63 6.49 -13.38
C LEU A 664 -29.93 5.93 -13.99
N GLY A 665 -29.91 5.55 -15.27
CA GLY A 665 -31.03 4.91 -15.95
C GLY A 665 -31.39 3.56 -15.34
N ARG A 666 -30.38 2.71 -15.08
CA ARG A 666 -30.53 1.42 -14.39
C ARG A 666 -31.05 1.60 -12.96
N LEU A 667 -30.59 2.63 -12.23
CA LEU A 667 -31.06 2.94 -10.88
C LEU A 667 -32.55 3.33 -10.86
N ASN A 668 -32.98 4.12 -11.84
CA ASN A 668 -34.39 4.48 -12.00
C ASN A 668 -35.27 3.26 -12.33
N ALA A 669 -34.77 2.34 -13.17
CA ALA A 669 -35.43 1.07 -13.44
C ALA A 669 -35.58 0.22 -12.17
N LEU A 670 -34.53 0.13 -11.34
CA LEU A 670 -34.55 -0.57 -10.06
C LEU A 670 -35.58 0.03 -9.11
N LYS A 671 -35.62 1.36 -8.95
CA LYS A 671 -36.63 2.07 -8.13
C LYS A 671 -38.06 1.75 -8.59
N LYS A 672 -38.32 1.76 -9.90
CA LYS A 672 -39.65 1.42 -10.45
C LYS A 672 -40.03 -0.02 -10.13
N LYS A 673 -39.08 -0.95 -10.23
CA LYS A 673 -39.28 -2.37 -9.92
C LYS A 673 -39.60 -2.61 -8.44
N VAL A 674 -38.83 -2.00 -7.52
CA VAL A 674 -39.11 -2.08 -6.06
C VAL A 674 -40.54 -1.58 -5.75
N ASN A 675 -40.96 -0.48 -6.39
CA ASN A 675 -42.31 0.04 -6.21
C ASN A 675 -43.41 -0.87 -6.80
N SER A 676 -43.17 -1.56 -7.93
CA SER A 676 -44.15 -2.49 -8.50
C SER A 676 -44.32 -3.74 -7.63
N VAL A 677 -43.20 -4.31 -7.13
CA VAL A 677 -43.21 -5.45 -6.19
C VAL A 677 -43.96 -5.09 -4.91
N GLY A 678 -43.73 -3.90 -4.36
CA GLY A 678 -44.46 -3.41 -3.20
C GLY A 678 -45.97 -3.37 -3.41
N LYS A 679 -46.44 -2.88 -4.57
CA LYS A 679 -47.88 -2.82 -4.90
C LYS A 679 -48.51 -4.20 -5.08
N GLU A 680 -47.81 -5.11 -5.77
CA GLU A 680 -48.28 -6.47 -6.02
C GLU A 680 -48.46 -7.23 -4.71
N HIS A 681 -47.43 -7.24 -3.85
CA HIS A 681 -47.49 -7.95 -2.57
C HIS A 681 -48.42 -7.29 -1.55
N ALA A 682 -48.58 -5.96 -1.58
CA ALA A 682 -49.61 -5.28 -0.78
C ALA A 682 -51.03 -5.75 -1.16
N SER A 683 -51.29 -5.97 -2.46
CA SER A 683 -52.59 -6.45 -2.95
C SER A 683 -52.85 -7.93 -2.59
N LEU A 684 -51.81 -8.77 -2.58
CA LEU A 684 -51.88 -10.18 -2.20
C LEU A 684 -52.09 -10.36 -0.68
N CYS A 685 -51.43 -9.55 0.14
CA CYS A 685 -51.62 -9.53 1.60
C CYS A 685 -53.05 -9.16 2.00
N ALA A 686 -53.77 -8.38 1.18
CA ALA A 686 -55.17 -8.04 1.41
C ALA A 686 -56.14 -9.22 1.17
N LYS A 687 -55.76 -10.21 0.35
CA LYS A 687 -56.65 -11.30 -0.11
C LYS A 687 -56.36 -12.67 0.53
N SER A 688 -55.21 -12.88 1.16
CA SER A 688 -54.75 -14.21 1.61
C SER A 688 -54.98 -14.53 3.10
N VAL A 689 -55.07 -15.83 3.41
CA VAL A 689 -55.26 -16.39 4.76
C VAL A 689 -53.95 -16.89 5.39
N LYS A 690 -52.92 -17.22 4.61
CA LYS A 690 -51.60 -17.72 5.09
C LYS A 690 -50.50 -16.66 4.89
N LEU A 691 -50.36 -15.74 5.85
CA LEU A 691 -49.54 -14.53 5.66
C LEU A 691 -48.04 -14.63 5.98
N ASN A 692 -47.61 -15.52 6.89
CA ASN A 692 -46.17 -15.65 7.19
C ASN A 692 -45.37 -16.09 5.96
N PHE A 693 -45.99 -16.92 5.10
CA PHE A 693 -45.42 -17.33 3.83
C PHE A 693 -45.36 -16.17 2.83
N LEU A 694 -46.39 -15.31 2.76
CA LEU A 694 -46.39 -14.16 1.83
C LEU A 694 -45.45 -13.03 2.24
N PHE A 695 -45.25 -12.79 3.54
CA PHE A 695 -44.23 -11.85 4.01
C PHE A 695 -42.83 -12.39 3.76
N PHE A 696 -42.61 -13.68 3.98
CA PHE A 696 -41.36 -14.34 3.64
C PHE A 696 -41.11 -14.33 2.13
N ASP A 697 -42.13 -14.62 1.32
CA ASP A 697 -42.07 -14.62 -0.15
C ASP A 697 -41.87 -13.19 -0.70
N ALA A 698 -42.52 -12.16 -0.15
CA ALA A 698 -42.27 -10.77 -0.52
C ALA A 698 -40.89 -10.27 -0.06
N MET A 699 -40.42 -10.70 1.12
CA MET A 699 -39.07 -10.42 1.62
C MET A 699 -38.02 -11.12 0.75
N VAL A 700 -38.28 -12.37 0.36
CA VAL A 700 -37.45 -13.16 -0.54
C VAL A 700 -37.47 -12.56 -1.93
N ASN A 701 -38.61 -12.18 -2.51
CA ASN A 701 -38.70 -11.54 -3.83
C ASN A 701 -38.09 -10.15 -3.85
N SER A 702 -38.25 -9.35 -2.79
CA SER A 702 -37.60 -8.04 -2.67
C SER A 702 -36.10 -8.18 -2.45
N ALA A 703 -35.67 -9.20 -1.69
CA ALA A 703 -34.27 -9.55 -1.54
C ALA A 703 -33.72 -10.15 -2.84
N LEU A 704 -34.48 -10.95 -3.59
CA LEU A 704 -34.11 -11.56 -4.87
C LEU A 704 -34.01 -10.50 -5.97
N ASP A 705 -34.87 -9.49 -5.97
CA ASP A 705 -34.76 -8.34 -6.89
C ASP A 705 -33.58 -7.42 -6.52
N PHE A 706 -33.20 -7.38 -5.25
CA PHE A 706 -31.94 -6.77 -4.80
C PHE A 706 -30.71 -7.71 -4.98
N ALA A 707 -30.88 -9.04 -5.14
CA ALA A 707 -29.80 -10.03 -4.98
C ALA A 707 -29.63 -11.11 -6.06
N SER A 708 -30.48 -11.24 -7.09
CA SER A 708 -30.45 -12.34 -8.08
C SER A 708 -30.92 -11.86 -9.47
N VAL A 709 -30.36 -12.27 -10.61
CA VAL A 709 -29.77 -13.57 -11.00
C VAL A 709 -30.78 -14.73 -10.90
N SER A 710 -31.53 -14.91 -11.98
CA SER A 710 -32.03 -16.18 -12.54
C SER A 710 -32.49 -17.31 -11.60
N SER A 711 -33.80 -17.57 -11.60
CA SER A 711 -34.45 -18.84 -11.98
C SER A 711 -35.95 -18.63 -11.76
N VAL A 712 -36.81 -18.67 -12.78
CA VAL A 712 -37.35 -19.89 -13.40
C VAL A 712 -37.85 -19.53 -14.81
N SER A 713 -37.21 -20.07 -15.85
CA SER A 713 -37.78 -20.51 -17.13
C SER A 713 -36.65 -20.66 -18.16
N LYS A 714 -36.75 -21.70 -18.97
CA LYS A 714 -35.78 -22.14 -19.97
C LYS A 714 -35.39 -21.01 -20.95
N ARG A 715 -34.10 -21.05 -21.36
CA ARG A 715 -33.46 -20.45 -22.55
C ARG A 715 -32.98 -18.99 -22.44
N GLU A 716 -31.75 -18.85 -22.95
CA GLU A 716 -31.08 -17.68 -23.52
C GLU A 716 -30.23 -16.76 -22.62
N GLN A 717 -29.07 -16.41 -23.19
CA GLN A 717 -27.97 -15.61 -22.68
C GLN A 717 -28.40 -14.15 -22.44
N LYS A 718 -28.10 -13.54 -21.28
CA LYS A 718 -27.59 -12.14 -21.08
C LYS A 718 -27.73 -11.62 -19.63
N SER A 719 -26.60 -11.07 -19.14
CA SER A 719 -26.37 -9.98 -18.17
C SER A 719 -26.81 -10.07 -16.68
N ASP A 720 -25.78 -10.14 -15.81
CA ASP A 720 -25.78 -9.86 -14.36
C ASP A 720 -25.93 -8.36 -14.03
N LEU A 721 -27.14 -7.80 -14.09
CA LEU A 721 -27.34 -6.34 -14.12
C LEU A 721 -27.70 -5.60 -12.77
N PRO A 722 -28.41 -6.17 -11.77
CA PRO A 722 -28.96 -5.34 -10.67
C PRO A 722 -28.02 -5.01 -9.50
N ARG A 723 -27.19 -5.95 -9.01
CA ARG A 723 -26.25 -5.70 -7.87
C ARG A 723 -25.18 -4.67 -8.20
N LYS A 724 -24.75 -4.64 -9.45
CA LYS A 724 -23.74 -3.71 -9.94
C LYS A 724 -24.20 -2.25 -9.83
N THR A 725 -25.50 -1.97 -10.00
CA THR A 725 -25.98 -0.60 -10.24
C THR A 725 -25.79 0.36 -9.06
N VAL A 726 -26.10 -0.04 -7.83
CA VAL A 726 -25.95 0.84 -6.64
C VAL A 726 -24.47 0.98 -6.25
N ASP A 727 -23.69 -0.09 -6.42
CA ASP A 727 -22.25 -0.10 -6.11
C ASP A 727 -21.43 0.62 -7.21
N ASP A 728 -21.87 0.58 -8.48
CA ASP A 728 -21.37 1.40 -9.58
C ASP A 728 -21.64 2.88 -9.31
N LEU A 729 -22.85 3.22 -8.85
CA LEU A 729 -23.19 4.59 -8.44
C LEU A 729 -22.32 5.05 -7.26
N LEU A 730 -22.04 4.17 -6.29
CA LEU A 730 -21.12 4.45 -5.18
C LEU A 730 -19.71 4.78 -5.69
N ASN A 731 -19.19 4.01 -6.65
CA ASN A 731 -17.88 4.26 -7.25
C ASN A 731 -17.84 5.56 -8.05
N ILE A 732 -18.89 5.85 -8.82
CA ILE A 732 -19.06 7.13 -9.52
C ILE A 732 -19.08 8.29 -8.51
N ALA A 733 -19.86 8.18 -7.44
CA ALA A 733 -19.96 9.21 -6.41
C ALA A 733 -18.61 9.50 -5.72
N LYS A 734 -17.84 8.45 -5.41
CA LYS A 734 -16.50 8.57 -4.84
C LYS A 734 -15.53 9.26 -5.80
N THR A 735 -15.59 8.90 -7.08
CA THR A 735 -14.71 9.44 -8.11
C THR A 735 -15.00 10.92 -8.38
N LEU A 736 -16.27 11.30 -8.54
CA LEU A 736 -16.65 12.69 -8.82
C LEU A 736 -16.41 13.61 -7.63
N ARG A 737 -16.63 13.16 -6.38
CA ARG A 737 -16.33 13.97 -5.18
C ARG A 737 -14.85 14.27 -4.99
N ALA A 738 -13.97 13.42 -5.52
CA ALA A 738 -12.53 13.60 -5.44
C ALA A 738 -11.98 14.62 -6.47
N MET A 739 -12.85 15.23 -7.29
CA MET A 739 -12.46 16.24 -8.28
C MET A 739 -12.35 17.65 -7.68
N PRO A 740 -11.43 18.50 -8.19
CA PRO A 740 -11.22 19.84 -7.66
C PRO A 740 -12.40 20.75 -7.99
N VAL A 741 -12.79 21.62 -7.04
CA VAL A 741 -13.77 22.68 -7.29
C VAL A 741 -13.06 23.86 -7.94
N VAL A 742 -13.59 24.34 -9.06
CA VAL A 742 -13.16 25.61 -9.64
C VAL A 742 -14.14 26.70 -9.22
N ASP A 743 -13.63 27.81 -8.73
CA ASP A 743 -14.46 28.97 -8.43
C ASP A 743 -14.42 29.92 -9.64
N LEU A 744 -15.57 30.14 -10.26
CA LEU A 744 -15.68 30.97 -11.46
C LEU A 744 -15.59 32.48 -11.15
N GLU A 745 -15.82 32.87 -9.89
CA GLU A 745 -15.74 34.28 -9.47
C GLU A 745 -14.31 34.69 -9.13
N SER A 746 -13.46 33.71 -8.79
CA SER A 746 -12.05 33.91 -8.49
C SER A 746 -11.18 33.83 -9.76
N PRO A 747 -10.26 34.78 -10.00
CA PRO A 747 -9.40 34.74 -11.19
C PRO A 747 -8.45 33.54 -11.12
N THR A 748 -8.37 32.77 -12.20
CA THR A 748 -7.55 31.55 -12.28
C THR A 748 -6.38 31.71 -13.25
N LEU A 749 -5.15 31.50 -12.77
CA LEU A 749 -3.95 31.38 -13.59
C LEU A 749 -3.77 29.94 -14.05
N CYS A 750 -3.63 29.70 -15.35
CA CYS A 750 -3.42 28.39 -15.96
C CYS A 750 -2.02 28.33 -16.58
N LEU A 751 -1.19 27.39 -16.12
CA LEU A 751 0.14 27.19 -16.69
C LEU A 751 0.06 26.17 -17.82
N VAL A 752 0.46 26.57 -19.03
CA VAL A 752 0.40 25.77 -20.26
C VAL A 752 1.79 25.65 -20.88
N GLY A 753 2.09 24.55 -21.53
CA GLY A 753 3.37 24.34 -22.22
C GLY A 753 3.69 22.87 -22.38
N ALA A 754 4.79 22.54 -23.07
CA ALA A 754 5.19 21.16 -23.30
C ALA A 754 5.42 20.38 -21.97
N PRO A 755 5.38 19.04 -21.96
CA PRO A 755 5.77 18.25 -20.79
C PRO A 755 7.18 18.61 -20.31
N ASN A 756 7.42 18.54 -19.00
CA ASN A 756 8.74 18.74 -18.36
C ASN A 756 9.43 20.11 -18.51
N VAL A 757 8.73 21.15 -19.01
CA VAL A 757 9.27 22.52 -19.11
C VAL A 757 9.39 23.27 -17.75
N GLY A 758 8.90 22.67 -16.66
CA GLY A 758 9.02 23.22 -15.30
C GLY A 758 7.75 23.88 -14.73
N LYS A 759 6.57 23.66 -15.33
CA LYS A 759 5.28 24.23 -14.90
C LYS A 759 4.95 24.00 -13.42
N SER A 760 5.00 22.75 -12.96
CA SER A 760 4.73 22.40 -11.55
C SER A 760 5.69 23.07 -10.56
N SER A 761 6.94 23.32 -10.96
CA SER A 761 7.92 24.04 -10.14
C SER A 761 7.55 25.52 -10.02
N LEU A 762 7.07 26.13 -11.10
CA LEU A 762 6.59 27.52 -11.10
C LEU A 762 5.32 27.65 -10.26
N VAL A 763 4.37 26.71 -10.33
CA VAL A 763 3.16 26.72 -9.48
C VAL A 763 3.52 26.73 -7.99
N ARG A 764 4.53 25.96 -7.58
CA ARG A 764 5.00 25.94 -6.17
C ARG A 764 5.62 27.26 -5.71
N ILE A 765 6.20 28.04 -6.62
CA ILE A 765 6.84 29.33 -6.30
C ILE A 765 5.80 30.45 -6.27
N LEU A 766 4.77 30.34 -7.11
CA LEU A 766 3.67 31.29 -7.21
C LEU A 766 2.61 31.05 -6.13
N SER A 767 2.39 29.81 -5.71
CA SER A 767 1.40 29.47 -4.67
C SER A 767 1.90 29.81 -3.27
N SER A 768 1.02 30.35 -2.44
CA SER A 768 1.26 30.70 -1.03
C SER A 768 1.14 29.51 -0.07
N GLY A 769 0.76 28.31 -0.55
CA GLY A 769 0.61 27.09 0.23
C GLY A 769 1.15 25.85 -0.51
N LYS A 770 1.10 24.68 0.14
CA LYS A 770 1.36 23.41 -0.58
C LYS A 770 0.17 23.13 -1.50
N PRO A 771 0.32 23.11 -2.83
CA PRO A 771 -0.79 22.87 -3.73
C PRO A 771 -1.38 21.48 -3.50
N GLU A 772 -2.70 21.38 -3.48
CA GLU A 772 -3.42 20.12 -3.23
C GLU A 772 -3.43 19.28 -4.51
N ILE A 773 -3.00 18.02 -4.39
CA ILE A 773 -3.04 17.07 -5.51
C ILE A 773 -4.46 16.50 -5.55
N CYS A 774 -5.24 16.91 -6.55
CA CYS A 774 -6.55 16.32 -6.77
C CYS A 774 -6.39 15.03 -7.58
N ASN A 775 -6.44 13.90 -6.88
CA ASN A 775 -6.28 12.57 -7.47
C ASN A 775 -7.51 12.21 -8.34
N THR A 776 -7.46 12.57 -9.62
CA THR A 776 -8.28 11.93 -10.64
C THR A 776 -7.62 10.61 -11.06
N LEU A 777 -8.40 9.64 -11.53
CA LEU A 777 -8.04 8.21 -11.66
C LEU A 777 -6.86 7.88 -12.62
N SER A 778 -6.21 8.89 -13.19
CA SER A 778 -4.92 8.82 -13.88
C SER A 778 -3.89 9.59 -13.06
N ASN A 779 -2.74 8.99 -12.72
CA ASN A 779 -1.68 9.53 -11.82
C ASN A 779 -0.99 10.85 -12.26
N GLN A 780 -1.63 11.73 -13.02
CA GLN A 780 -1.19 13.07 -13.42
C GLN A 780 -2.40 14.03 -13.57
N GLY A 781 -3.17 14.25 -12.50
CA GLY A 781 -4.30 15.20 -12.50
C GLY A 781 -3.88 16.68 -12.53
N ILE A 782 -4.85 17.59 -12.75
CA ILE A 782 -4.63 19.04 -12.63
C ILE A 782 -4.31 19.39 -11.17
N LEU A 783 -3.19 20.07 -10.94
CA LEU A 783 -2.80 20.54 -9.62
C LEU A 783 -3.42 21.93 -9.39
N MET A 784 -4.25 22.09 -8.36
CA MET A 784 -4.78 23.41 -7.98
C MET A 784 -4.06 23.95 -6.76
N GLY A 785 -3.65 25.21 -6.84
CA GLY A 785 -3.08 25.97 -5.73
C GLY A 785 -3.81 27.31 -5.58
N HIS A 786 -3.54 27.96 -4.46
CA HIS A 786 -4.05 29.31 -4.18
C HIS A 786 -2.87 30.27 -4.08
N ILE A 787 -3.11 31.51 -4.54
CA ILE A 787 -2.20 32.63 -4.41
C ILE A 787 -2.88 33.67 -3.52
N HIS A 788 -2.33 33.91 -2.34
CA HIS A 788 -2.74 35.00 -1.45
C HIS A 788 -1.82 36.20 -1.66
N LEU A 789 -2.34 37.27 -2.26
CA LEU A 789 -1.63 38.53 -2.45
C LEU A 789 -2.56 39.68 -2.05
N ASN A 790 -2.08 40.58 -1.19
CA ASN A 790 -2.81 41.80 -0.78
C ASN A 790 -4.25 41.56 -0.27
N TYR A 791 -4.46 40.53 0.56
CA TYR A 791 -5.77 40.12 1.08
C TYR A 791 -6.79 39.65 0.03
N GLN A 792 -6.33 39.40 -1.20
CA GLN A 792 -7.12 38.82 -2.29
C GLN A 792 -6.70 37.37 -2.54
N HIS A 793 -7.68 36.56 -2.95
CA HIS A 793 -7.52 35.13 -3.19
C HIS A 793 -7.59 34.86 -4.70
N PHE A 794 -6.51 34.32 -5.26
CA PHE A 794 -6.46 33.89 -6.66
C PHE A 794 -6.22 32.39 -6.75
N GLN A 795 -6.64 31.77 -7.85
CA GLN A 795 -6.42 30.35 -8.13
C GLN A 795 -5.26 30.17 -9.13
N VAL A 796 -4.46 29.12 -8.96
CA VAL A 796 -3.42 28.73 -9.91
C VAL A 796 -3.55 27.25 -10.23
N THR A 797 -3.49 26.90 -11.51
CA THR A 797 -3.71 25.55 -12.02
C THR A 797 -2.53 25.09 -12.85
N ASP A 798 -1.98 23.94 -12.50
CA ASP A 798 -0.96 23.25 -13.29
C ASP A 798 -1.64 22.27 -14.23
N THR A 799 -1.53 22.51 -15.54
CA THR A 799 -2.14 21.64 -16.54
C THR A 799 -1.12 20.64 -17.11
N PRO A 800 -1.57 19.43 -17.48
CA PRO A 800 -0.76 18.49 -18.25
C PRO A 800 -0.14 19.13 -19.50
N GLY A 801 1.01 18.63 -19.94
CA GLY A 801 1.71 19.22 -21.08
C GLY A 801 1.03 18.95 -22.42
N LEU A 802 1.09 19.92 -23.34
CA LEU A 802 0.57 19.78 -24.71
C LEU A 802 1.68 19.41 -25.69
N LEU A 803 1.51 18.31 -26.43
CA LEU A 803 2.36 17.93 -27.57
C LEU A 803 1.66 18.23 -28.90
N ARG A 804 2.45 18.30 -29.98
CA ARG A 804 1.94 18.56 -31.33
C ARG A 804 1.29 17.29 -31.90
N ARG A 805 -0.03 17.26 -31.94
CA ARG A 805 -0.82 16.21 -32.61
C ARG A 805 -2.26 16.69 -32.91
N PRO A 806 -2.95 16.07 -33.88
CA PRO A 806 -4.35 16.35 -34.17
C PRO A 806 -5.24 16.19 -32.92
N ASP A 807 -6.30 16.99 -32.82
CA ASP A 807 -7.20 16.98 -31.64
C ASP A 807 -7.83 15.61 -31.37
N GLU A 808 -8.04 14.78 -32.40
CA GLU A 808 -8.57 13.42 -32.28
C GLU A 808 -7.59 12.48 -31.55
N ASP A 809 -6.30 12.57 -31.87
CA ASP A 809 -5.21 11.73 -31.36
C ASP A 809 -4.67 12.16 -29.99
N ARG A 810 -5.16 13.29 -29.45
CA ARG A 810 -4.78 13.79 -28.11
C ARG A 810 -5.24 12.83 -27.02
N ASN A 811 -4.38 12.65 -26.02
CA ASN A 811 -4.73 11.84 -24.85
C ASN A 811 -5.77 12.57 -23.97
N ASN A 812 -6.38 11.86 -23.02
CA ASN A 812 -7.41 12.45 -22.16
C ASN A 812 -6.88 13.61 -21.29
N LEU A 813 -5.58 13.64 -20.97
CA LEU A 813 -4.94 14.70 -20.17
C LEU A 813 -4.73 16.00 -20.97
N GLU A 814 -4.40 15.90 -22.25
CA GLU A 814 -4.30 17.03 -23.17
C GLU A 814 -5.68 17.56 -23.53
N LYS A 815 -6.66 16.68 -23.73
CA LYS A 815 -8.07 17.07 -23.91
C LYS A 815 -8.61 17.79 -22.68
N LEU A 816 -8.22 17.35 -21.49
CA LEU A 816 -8.54 18.04 -20.23
C LEU A 816 -7.93 19.45 -20.16
N THR A 817 -6.68 19.60 -20.60
CA THR A 817 -5.99 20.92 -20.66
C THR A 817 -6.71 21.88 -21.60
N LEU A 818 -7.14 21.39 -22.78
CA LEU A 818 -7.93 22.18 -23.71
C LEU A 818 -9.31 22.54 -23.14
N ALA A 819 -9.97 21.62 -22.42
CA ALA A 819 -11.26 21.88 -21.78
C ALA A 819 -11.17 22.97 -20.69
N VAL A 820 -10.06 23.04 -19.94
CA VAL A 820 -9.79 24.14 -18.99
C VAL A 820 -9.71 25.48 -19.72
N LEU A 821 -8.92 25.56 -20.79
CA LEU A 821 -8.75 26.79 -21.56
C LEU A 821 -10.06 27.23 -22.24
N GLN A 822 -10.82 26.27 -22.76
CA GLN A 822 -12.05 26.56 -23.51
C GLN A 822 -13.23 26.96 -22.62
N HIS A 823 -13.33 26.41 -21.41
CA HIS A 823 -14.54 26.53 -20.59
C HIS A 823 -14.36 27.32 -19.30
N LEU A 824 -13.13 27.65 -18.88
CA LEU A 824 -12.89 28.41 -17.66
C LEU A 824 -12.30 29.80 -17.97
N PRO A 825 -12.71 30.86 -17.25
CA PRO A 825 -12.17 32.21 -17.40
C PRO A 825 -10.75 32.29 -16.82
N THR A 826 -9.77 31.84 -17.61
CA THR A 826 -8.37 31.69 -17.18
C THR A 826 -7.45 32.76 -17.76
N ALA A 827 -6.42 33.16 -17.01
CA ALA A 827 -5.23 33.80 -17.53
C ALA A 827 -4.20 32.72 -17.88
N VAL A 828 -3.52 32.83 -19.02
CA VAL A 828 -2.57 31.81 -19.47
C VAL A 828 -1.14 32.27 -19.23
N LEU A 829 -0.36 31.44 -18.54
CA LEU A 829 1.08 31.56 -18.45
C LEU A 829 1.69 30.42 -19.27
N TYR A 830 2.22 30.75 -20.44
CA TYR A 830 2.83 29.77 -21.34
C TYR A 830 4.32 29.60 -21.01
N VAL A 831 4.76 28.37 -20.77
CA VAL A 831 6.13 28.05 -20.35
C VAL A 831 6.87 27.38 -21.51
N HIS A 832 7.93 28.06 -21.96
CA HIS A 832 8.83 27.62 -23.02
C HIS A 832 10.11 27.03 -22.41
N ASP A 833 10.67 25.99 -23.02
CA ASP A 833 11.99 25.46 -22.70
C ASP A 833 12.87 25.41 -23.94
N LEU A 834 13.84 26.33 -24.01
CA LEU A 834 14.80 26.46 -25.10
C LEU A 834 16.11 25.70 -24.84
N SER A 835 16.29 25.11 -23.65
CA SER A 835 17.53 24.40 -23.25
C SER A 835 17.70 23.04 -23.94
N GLY A 836 16.62 22.49 -24.52
CA GLY A 836 16.61 21.16 -25.13
C GLY A 836 16.51 20.00 -24.14
N GLU A 837 16.46 20.26 -22.83
CA GLU A 837 16.37 19.24 -21.78
C GLU A 837 14.93 18.75 -21.49
N CYS A 838 13.93 19.17 -22.26
CA CYS A 838 12.52 18.81 -22.03
C CYS A 838 12.17 17.34 -22.40
N GLY A 839 13.12 16.54 -22.88
CA GLY A 839 13.11 15.09 -22.74
C GLY A 839 11.89 14.33 -23.32
N SER A 840 11.39 14.70 -24.49
CA SER A 840 10.50 13.80 -25.25
C SER A 840 11.34 12.87 -26.12
N SER A 841 11.05 11.57 -26.11
CA SER A 841 11.72 10.60 -26.99
C SER A 841 11.38 10.88 -28.46
N PRO A 842 12.25 10.57 -29.44
CA PRO A 842 11.91 10.73 -30.86
C PRO A 842 10.63 9.99 -31.25
N SER A 843 10.32 8.87 -30.59
CA SER A 843 9.09 8.09 -30.78
C SER A 843 7.82 8.79 -30.31
N ASP A 844 7.88 9.62 -29.27
CA ASP A 844 6.73 10.40 -28.77
C ASP A 844 6.42 11.62 -29.65
N GLN A 845 7.33 11.96 -30.57
CA GLN A 845 7.27 13.16 -31.43
C GLN A 845 6.66 12.90 -32.81
N PHE A 846 6.32 11.65 -33.16
CA PHE A 846 5.68 11.31 -34.43
C PHE A 846 4.34 10.60 -34.21
N PRO A 847 3.25 11.00 -34.89
CA PRO A 847 2.13 10.08 -35.08
C PRO A 847 2.59 8.93 -35.99
N PRO A 848 2.03 7.70 -35.85
CA PRO A 848 2.23 6.66 -36.85
C PRO A 848 1.63 7.18 -38.16
N ALA A 849 2.49 7.62 -39.09
CA ALA A 849 2.03 8.10 -40.37
C ALA A 849 1.31 6.96 -41.11
N ALA A 850 -0.01 7.09 -41.20
CA ALA A 850 -0.78 6.48 -42.25
C ALA A 850 -0.22 6.95 -43.59
N SER A 851 -0.03 6.00 -44.50
CA SER A 851 0.37 6.16 -45.91
C SER A 851 1.79 6.67 -46.21
N GLY A 852 2.65 5.69 -46.57
CA GLY A 852 3.57 5.76 -47.71
C GLY A 852 4.56 6.94 -47.77
N PHE A 853 5.75 6.76 -47.19
CA PHE A 853 7.06 6.91 -47.85
C PHE A 853 8.15 6.82 -46.76
N SER A 854 8.94 5.75 -46.78
CA SER A 854 10.01 5.49 -45.80
C SER A 854 11.19 6.44 -46.03
N TRP A 855 11.26 7.52 -45.24
CA TRP A 855 12.43 8.42 -45.20
C TRP A 855 13.60 7.84 -44.39
N HIS A 856 13.36 6.87 -43.51
CA HIS A 856 14.41 6.23 -42.70
C HIS A 856 15.30 5.30 -43.52
N LEU A 857 14.80 4.74 -44.63
CA LEU A 857 15.62 3.93 -45.54
C LEU A 857 16.55 4.75 -46.44
N ARG A 858 16.42 6.09 -46.55
CA ARG A 858 17.35 6.90 -47.36
C ARG A 858 18.56 7.42 -46.60
N ILE A 859 18.45 7.65 -45.30
CA ILE A 859 19.55 8.24 -44.50
C ILE A 859 20.58 7.17 -44.11
N SER A 860 20.15 5.97 -43.69
CA SER A 860 21.09 4.85 -43.49
C SER A 860 21.81 4.47 -44.79
N PHE A 861 21.11 4.47 -45.92
CA PHE A 861 21.67 4.08 -47.22
C PHE A 861 22.61 5.16 -47.80
N MET A 862 22.34 6.45 -47.56
CA MET A 862 23.27 7.53 -47.95
C MET A 862 24.54 7.52 -47.08
N ILE A 863 24.44 7.20 -45.79
CA ILE A 863 25.60 7.17 -44.88
C ILE A 863 26.51 5.99 -45.22
N GLU A 864 25.96 4.81 -45.53
CA GLU A 864 26.76 3.65 -45.97
C GLU A 864 27.41 3.88 -47.34
N ILE A 865 26.73 4.53 -48.29
CA ILE A 865 27.29 4.84 -49.61
C ILE A 865 28.40 5.90 -49.53
N VAL A 866 28.28 6.92 -48.69
CA VAL A 866 29.32 7.95 -48.52
C VAL A 866 30.55 7.37 -47.82
N MET A 867 30.40 6.39 -46.92
CA MET A 867 31.53 5.67 -46.32
C MET A 867 32.19 4.65 -47.25
N MET A 868 31.52 4.19 -48.32
CA MET A 868 32.09 3.25 -49.30
C MET A 868 32.78 3.90 -50.50
N ILE A 869 32.50 5.17 -50.82
CA ILE A 869 32.96 5.79 -52.10
C ILE A 869 34.25 6.63 -51.96
N LEU A 870 34.74 6.96 -50.77
CA LEU A 870 35.97 7.78 -50.62
C LEU A 870 36.90 7.27 -49.51
N PRO A 871 37.85 6.37 -49.81
CA PRO A 871 38.85 5.93 -48.83
C PRO A 871 40.00 6.93 -48.59
N GLU A 872 40.07 8.04 -49.35
CA GLU A 872 41.29 8.87 -49.43
C GLU A 872 41.18 10.30 -48.87
N VAL A 873 40.18 10.64 -48.05
CA VAL A 873 40.13 11.96 -47.40
C VAL A 873 40.20 11.84 -45.87
N CYS A 874 41.24 11.13 -45.39
CA CYS A 874 41.72 11.30 -44.02
C CYS A 874 42.74 12.44 -43.97
N ASN A 875 42.28 13.69 -43.85
CA ASN A 875 43.03 14.81 -43.21
C ASN A 875 42.27 16.16 -43.25
N CYS A 876 41.03 16.23 -42.77
CA CYS A 876 40.40 17.52 -42.44
C CYS A 876 39.52 17.40 -41.19
N ASN A 877 39.79 18.25 -40.20
CA ASN A 877 39.08 18.37 -38.91
C ASN A 877 37.65 18.99 -39.04
N PHE A 878 37.00 18.83 -40.19
CA PHE A 878 35.66 19.35 -40.45
C PHE A 878 34.86 18.22 -41.09
N CYS A 879 33.75 17.82 -40.44
CA CYS A 879 32.74 16.83 -40.84
C CYS A 879 32.64 15.59 -39.93
N ILE A 880 32.38 15.81 -38.64
CA ILE A 880 31.58 14.87 -37.83
C ILE A 880 30.50 15.70 -37.14
N VAL A 881 29.38 15.92 -37.83
CA VAL A 881 28.16 16.47 -37.20
C VAL A 881 27.49 15.31 -36.48
N SER A 882 27.61 15.30 -35.16
CA SER A 882 26.98 14.32 -34.28
C SER A 882 25.45 14.34 -34.42
N ILE A 883 24.83 13.16 -34.43
CA ILE A 883 23.37 12.94 -34.35
C ILE A 883 22.74 13.69 -33.14
N SER A 884 23.53 14.04 -32.12
CA SER A 884 23.11 14.89 -30.99
C SER A 884 22.83 16.35 -31.36
N GLN A 885 23.36 16.87 -32.47
CA GLN A 885 23.03 18.23 -32.94
C GLN A 885 21.67 18.24 -33.64
N LEU A 886 21.28 17.18 -34.36
CA LEU A 886 19.99 17.08 -35.05
C LEU A 886 18.77 17.01 -34.10
N THR A 887 18.92 16.43 -32.90
CA THR A 887 17.87 16.46 -31.86
C THR A 887 17.73 17.83 -31.19
N CYS A 888 18.81 18.62 -31.13
CA CYS A 888 18.82 19.97 -30.56
C CYS A 888 18.04 20.99 -31.43
N PHE A 889 17.91 20.75 -32.75
CA PHE A 889 17.17 21.63 -33.67
C PHE A 889 15.64 21.37 -33.73
N ARG A 890 15.16 20.17 -33.38
CA ARG A 890 13.75 19.78 -33.59
C ARG A 890 12.79 20.16 -32.46
N LEU A 891 13.25 20.17 -31.21
CA LEU A 891 12.43 20.40 -30.02
C LEU A 891 11.88 21.83 -29.89
N PRO A 892 12.68 22.90 -30.02
CA PRO A 892 12.16 24.28 -29.98
C PRO A 892 11.18 24.57 -31.13
N THR A 893 11.39 23.93 -32.28
CA THR A 893 10.55 24.08 -33.47
C THR A 893 9.15 23.52 -33.28
N MET A 894 9.02 22.36 -32.63
CA MET A 894 7.71 21.79 -32.31
C MET A 894 6.99 22.59 -31.22
N GLN A 895 7.72 23.10 -30.21
CA GLN A 895 7.14 24.00 -29.21
C GLN A 895 6.60 25.29 -29.83
N PHE A 896 7.33 25.89 -30.78
CA PHE A 896 6.90 27.11 -31.49
C PHE A 896 5.59 26.92 -32.25
N VAL A 897 5.43 25.80 -32.95
CA VAL A 897 4.20 25.51 -33.72
C VAL A 897 3.02 25.26 -32.79
N THR A 898 3.18 24.41 -31.77
CA THR A 898 2.12 24.18 -30.77
C THR A 898 1.75 25.47 -30.04
N TYR A 899 2.73 26.32 -29.75
CA TYR A 899 2.51 27.62 -29.15
C TYR A 899 1.67 28.53 -30.04
N LYS A 900 2.01 28.66 -31.34
CA LYS A 900 1.22 29.44 -32.30
C LYS A 900 -0.22 28.91 -32.42
N GLU A 901 -0.38 27.60 -32.58
CA GLU A 901 -1.70 26.96 -32.68
C GLU A 901 -2.57 27.23 -31.44
N VAL A 902 -2.00 27.11 -30.23
CA VAL A 902 -2.73 27.33 -28.98
C VAL A 902 -3.01 28.82 -28.76
N ARG A 903 -2.06 29.71 -29.08
CA ARG A 903 -2.22 31.17 -28.93
C ARG A 903 -3.24 31.73 -29.92
N GLU A 904 -3.31 31.18 -31.14
CA GLU A 904 -4.33 31.53 -32.14
C GLU A 904 -5.71 31.01 -31.74
N LYS A 905 -5.80 29.75 -31.25
CA LYS A 905 -7.07 29.13 -30.83
C LYS A 905 -7.69 29.78 -29.59
N PHE A 906 -6.88 30.38 -28.71
CA PHE A 906 -7.31 30.98 -27.44
C PHE A 906 -6.84 32.45 -27.30
N SER A 907 -6.98 33.23 -28.36
CA SER A 907 -6.52 34.63 -28.43
C SER A 907 -7.21 35.57 -27.43
N ASP A 908 -8.40 35.22 -26.96
CA ASP A 908 -9.22 36.07 -26.08
C ASP A 908 -8.72 36.11 -24.62
N HIS A 909 -7.88 35.14 -24.24
CA HIS A 909 -7.27 35.07 -22.91
C HIS A 909 -6.17 36.14 -22.74
N LEU A 910 -5.84 36.48 -21.49
CA LEU A 910 -4.63 37.27 -21.21
C LEU A 910 -3.43 36.32 -21.11
N TRP A 911 -2.31 36.70 -21.71
CA TRP A 911 -1.12 35.86 -21.87
C TRP A 911 0.11 36.46 -21.20
N ILE A 912 0.90 35.60 -20.55
CA ILE A 912 2.30 35.86 -20.20
C ILE A 912 3.14 34.71 -20.76
N ASP A 913 4.19 35.05 -21.49
CA ASP A 913 5.17 34.09 -21.99
C ASP A 913 6.39 34.03 -21.06
N VAL A 914 6.83 32.82 -20.71
CA VAL A 914 7.94 32.59 -19.78
C VAL A 914 8.93 31.60 -20.38
N VAL A 915 10.20 31.99 -20.48
CA VAL A 915 11.29 31.07 -20.84
C VAL A 915 11.90 30.52 -19.55
N SER A 916 11.65 29.23 -19.30
CA SER A 916 12.16 28.50 -18.14
C SER A 916 13.60 28.02 -18.36
N LYS A 917 14.34 27.77 -17.27
CA LYS A 917 15.74 27.30 -17.28
C LYS A 917 16.69 28.24 -18.05
N CYS A 918 16.48 29.55 -17.92
CA CYS A 918 17.28 30.53 -18.66
C CYS A 918 18.78 30.50 -18.30
N ASP A 919 19.13 29.90 -17.16
CA ASP A 919 20.50 29.63 -16.70
C ASP A 919 21.25 28.58 -17.54
N LEU A 920 20.52 27.73 -18.27
CA LEU A 920 21.10 26.69 -19.12
C LEU A 920 21.25 27.10 -20.59
N LEU A 921 20.78 28.30 -20.96
CA LEU A 921 20.92 28.83 -22.30
C LEU A 921 22.39 29.20 -22.55
N LYS A 922 23.04 28.49 -23.46
CA LYS A 922 24.42 28.81 -23.88
C LYS A 922 24.39 30.02 -24.82
N ASP A 923 25.30 30.96 -24.63
CA ASP A 923 25.62 31.95 -25.66
C ASP A 923 26.17 31.19 -26.88
N SER A 924 25.44 31.25 -28.00
CA SER A 924 25.65 30.37 -29.15
C SER A 924 27.09 30.40 -29.69
N PRO A 925 27.58 29.28 -30.25
CA PRO A 925 28.50 29.35 -31.37
C PRO A 925 27.87 28.77 -32.64
N VAL A 926 28.05 29.53 -33.73
CA VAL A 926 27.98 29.14 -35.15
C VAL A 926 26.61 29.23 -35.85
N PHE A 927 26.56 30.19 -36.77
CA PHE A 927 25.58 30.38 -37.84
C PHE A 927 25.77 29.34 -38.95
N TYR A 928 24.67 28.79 -39.48
CA TYR A 928 24.63 28.27 -40.84
C TYR A 928 23.56 29.03 -41.61
N ILE A 929 24.00 29.73 -42.66
CA ILE A 929 23.14 30.37 -43.64
C ILE A 929 22.46 29.24 -44.42
N THR A 930 21.15 29.09 -44.26
CA THR A 930 20.33 28.38 -45.24
C THR A 930 19.78 29.39 -46.22
N GLU A 931 20.02 29.16 -47.50
CA GLU A 931 19.52 29.95 -48.63
C GLU A 931 17.99 29.88 -48.67
N ASP A 932 17.31 30.76 -47.94
CA ASP A 932 15.97 31.29 -48.25
C ASP A 932 15.60 32.39 -47.24
N SER A 933 16.26 33.54 -47.40
CA SER A 933 16.10 34.73 -46.54
C SER A 933 14.82 35.55 -46.80
N SER A 934 13.80 34.97 -47.44
CA SER A 934 12.58 35.67 -47.85
C SER A 934 11.28 35.14 -47.22
N ASN A 935 11.32 34.09 -46.39
CA ASN A 935 10.12 33.57 -45.71
C ASN A 935 10.02 34.13 -44.27
N PRO A 936 9.01 34.97 -43.93
CA PRO A 936 8.88 35.60 -42.61
C PRO A 936 8.78 34.60 -41.46
N GLU A 937 8.15 33.43 -41.69
CA GLU A 937 7.98 32.39 -40.67
C GLU A 937 9.30 31.75 -40.25
N HIS A 938 10.27 31.65 -41.15
CA HIS A 938 11.60 31.13 -40.86
C HIS A 938 12.40 32.09 -39.97
N ILE A 939 12.30 33.39 -40.24
CA ILE A 939 12.95 34.44 -39.44
C ILE A 939 12.39 34.47 -38.02
N GLU A 940 11.06 34.38 -37.89
CA GLU A 940 10.39 34.37 -36.58
C GLU A 940 10.73 33.11 -35.77
N MET A 941 10.79 31.94 -36.43
CA MET A 941 11.21 30.69 -35.80
C MET A 941 12.67 30.72 -35.34
N GLU A 942 13.56 31.34 -36.12
CA GLU A 942 14.95 31.55 -35.73
C GLU A 942 15.09 32.50 -34.53
N GLN A 943 14.30 33.57 -34.47
CA GLN A 943 14.27 34.47 -33.32
C GLN A 943 13.74 33.75 -32.07
N TYR A 944 12.66 32.99 -32.21
CA TYR A 944 12.09 32.19 -31.12
C TYR A 944 13.11 31.20 -30.54
N ARG A 945 13.92 30.55 -31.38
CA ARG A 945 14.98 29.62 -30.92
C ARG A 945 16.06 30.31 -30.08
N LYS A 946 16.34 31.59 -30.34
CA LYS A 946 17.40 32.34 -29.65
C LYS A 946 16.96 32.89 -28.31
N VAL A 947 15.78 33.51 -28.26
CA VAL A 947 15.34 34.31 -27.10
C VAL A 947 13.92 34.01 -26.63
N GLY A 948 13.21 33.09 -27.30
CA GLY A 948 11.79 32.83 -27.06
C GLY A 948 10.89 33.84 -27.78
N PRO A 949 9.58 33.83 -27.49
CA PRO A 949 8.68 34.81 -28.06
C PRO A 949 9.01 36.24 -27.55
N PRO A 950 8.74 37.27 -28.36
CA PRO A 950 9.09 38.65 -28.01
C PRO A 950 8.36 39.09 -26.74
N GLY A 951 9.11 39.62 -25.77
CA GLY A 951 8.59 40.06 -24.47
C GLY A 951 8.46 38.95 -23.41
N ALA A 952 8.96 37.74 -23.68
CA ALA A 952 8.95 36.66 -22.69
C ALA A 952 9.88 36.95 -21.50
N ILE A 953 9.44 36.58 -20.29
CA ILE A 953 10.22 36.71 -19.06
C ILE A 953 11.14 35.51 -18.92
N HIS A 954 12.45 35.75 -18.76
CA HIS A 954 13.46 34.70 -18.62
C HIS A 954 13.64 34.33 -17.16
N VAL A 955 13.24 33.12 -16.77
CA VAL A 955 13.25 32.69 -15.38
C VAL A 955 14.08 31.42 -15.15
N SER A 956 14.73 31.37 -13.99
CA SER A 956 15.33 30.15 -13.48
C SER A 956 14.94 29.94 -12.03
N VAL A 957 14.38 28.77 -11.75
CA VAL A 957 14.06 28.34 -10.38
C VAL A 957 15.33 28.05 -9.58
N MET A 958 16.39 27.57 -10.23
CA MET A 958 17.62 27.16 -9.57
C MET A 958 18.49 28.37 -9.18
N SER A 959 18.56 29.38 -10.06
CA SER A 959 19.34 30.59 -9.81
C SER A 959 18.51 31.77 -9.29
N GLU A 960 17.21 31.55 -9.04
CA GLU A 960 16.20 32.55 -8.66
C GLU A 960 16.08 33.77 -9.60
N LYS A 961 16.65 33.69 -10.81
CA LYS A 961 16.67 34.78 -11.77
C LYS A 961 15.28 35.00 -12.36
N GLY A 962 14.84 36.26 -12.47
CA GLY A 962 13.57 36.66 -13.09
C GLY A 962 12.29 36.31 -12.30
N LEU A 963 12.40 35.67 -11.13
CA LEU A 963 11.23 35.23 -10.34
C LEU A 963 10.46 36.40 -9.69
N SER A 964 11.15 37.47 -9.30
CA SER A 964 10.51 38.67 -8.72
C SER A 964 9.68 39.42 -9.76
N GLU A 965 10.23 39.59 -10.96
CA GLU A 965 9.56 40.17 -12.13
C GLU A 965 8.34 39.34 -12.55
N LEU A 966 8.49 38.01 -12.58
CA LEU A 966 7.38 37.10 -12.87
C LEU A 966 6.23 37.26 -11.86
N LYS A 967 6.54 37.32 -10.56
CA LYS A 967 5.52 37.48 -9.50
C LYS A 967 4.75 38.80 -9.64
N SER A 968 5.44 39.90 -9.94
CA SER A 968 4.81 41.20 -10.16
C SER A 968 3.89 41.18 -11.38
N THR A 969 4.37 40.64 -12.50
CA THR A 969 3.62 40.59 -13.76
C THR A 969 2.39 39.68 -13.67
N VAL A 970 2.52 38.53 -13.00
CA VAL A 970 1.40 37.60 -12.74
C VAL A 970 0.34 38.27 -11.86
N HIS A 971 0.72 39.07 -10.87
CA HIS A 971 -0.23 39.81 -10.04
C HIS A 971 -1.02 40.83 -10.87
N GLU A 972 -0.35 41.63 -11.72
CA GLU A 972 -1.03 42.59 -12.61
C GLU A 972 -2.00 41.90 -13.57
N LEU A 973 -1.59 40.75 -14.13
CA LEU A 973 -2.42 39.93 -15.00
C LEU A 973 -3.69 39.43 -14.30
N LEU A 974 -3.55 38.92 -13.07
CA LEU A 974 -4.67 38.41 -12.28
C LEU A 974 -5.63 39.53 -11.85
N VAL A 975 -5.12 40.72 -11.52
CA VAL A 975 -5.95 41.89 -11.25
C VAL A 975 -6.73 42.32 -12.50
N SER A 976 -6.10 42.30 -13.67
CA SER A 976 -6.76 42.58 -14.95
C SER A 976 -7.84 41.55 -15.28
N GLN A 977 -7.57 40.26 -15.05
CA GLN A 977 -8.58 39.21 -15.20
C GLN A 977 -9.75 39.35 -14.23
N MET A 978 -9.47 39.73 -12.98
CA MET A 978 -10.52 40.01 -12.00
C MET A 978 -11.45 41.14 -12.48
N ALA A 979 -10.90 42.18 -13.08
CA ALA A 979 -11.69 43.27 -13.66
C ALA A 979 -12.53 42.79 -14.86
N ARG A 980 -11.97 41.93 -15.73
CA ARG A 980 -12.69 41.30 -16.84
C ARG A 980 -13.87 40.45 -16.36
N ILE A 981 -13.66 39.56 -15.39
CA ILE A 981 -14.71 38.71 -14.80
C ILE A 981 -15.82 39.56 -14.17
N LYS A 982 -15.46 40.60 -13.41
CA LYS A 982 -16.44 41.53 -12.81
C LYS A 982 -17.26 42.27 -13.87
N SER A 983 -16.63 42.71 -14.97
CA SER A 983 -17.32 43.40 -16.06
C SER A 983 -18.30 42.49 -16.82
N GLN A 984 -17.96 41.21 -16.98
CA GLN A 984 -18.81 40.20 -17.62
C GLN A 984 -20.01 39.83 -16.74
N ASN A 985 -19.82 39.76 -15.41
CA ASN A 985 -20.91 39.52 -14.46
C ASN A 985 -21.82 40.74 -14.25
N SER A 986 -21.36 41.96 -14.58
CA SER A 986 -22.15 43.20 -14.46
C SER A 986 -23.01 43.56 -15.68
N ASN A 987 -22.94 42.78 -16.77
CA ASN A 987 -23.83 42.90 -17.93
C ASN A 987 -24.85 41.75 -17.95
N PRO A 988 -26.01 41.88 -17.26
CA PRO A 988 -27.10 40.93 -17.39
C PRO A 988 -27.98 41.30 -18.61
N GLU A 989 -27.41 41.39 -19.81
CA GLU A 989 -28.19 41.57 -21.04
C GLU A 989 -27.56 40.79 -22.21
N THR A 990 -27.91 39.51 -22.35
CA THR A 990 -28.70 38.97 -23.48
C THR A 990 -29.02 37.49 -23.28
#